data_AF-A0A7G3ZYG5-F1
#
_entry.id   AF-A0A7G3ZYG5-F1
#
_cell.length_a   1.000
_cell.length_b   1.000
_cell.length_c   1.000
_cell.angle_alpha   90.00
_cell.angle_beta   90.00
_cell.angle_gamma   90.00
#
_symmetry.space_group_name_H-M   'P 1'
#
loop_
_entity.id
_entity.type
_entity.pdbx_description
1 polymer ?
#
loop_
_entity_poly.entity_id
_entity_poly.type
_entity_poly.pdbx_seq_one_letter_code
_entity_poly.pdbx_strand_id
1 'polypeptide(L)'
;MKCSTHEERMQHPQAKLIPQTLWDILFLEELPDCLIPLMQTKDEHLLIDRLKAIPLPVSKSEILCLWLGIAFSHPEFNSESLQHIGDMLGMSDKVMLHAAVLWGNESYFKDLMTKYSSSSQDMIAADNNYIFIESIRYGHLYVLQYIAEKAPEKLQEMLASENYLAFSCAFQKSHLSVLQFLAEKVPEKLQEIIGDNIFSVFHRTIENGSLSVLQFLAEKVPGKFQEMITDYSIYIFLWATSIQDPLPIINFLLSHANAFAYAEQHQIEYREYVTPFITKKLADLQALKNTIEHENAYAVFDITSSEEAKLLFYVLRNLIRQNDPARRDDILLLIGIPSVKALAHTEITPNHPNELLRLALSLGNETAAELLLGIPAVRELAAQNNFYRVEQRNGLDLQALAQNRESSMTALTQGEQKRLEKAITHYQPMLKQASVPAVMEDLYTTLAQQYENNPATLTIEQQGNQTTITLPLGWEALQALHLDASTYQDALKAYYQHKVHSAWRYLSKPNPWMHEHASYVYVNPDNTQEKWSTFEEYQSLIGLLYLAVIDKTMPCLDHHTFESRLEHFINELALIGRAHNWDKTRIIAGADENQVTEEFDDLEGDRPSCFSGVKRRLFQSVLGHPFFILLTEDIIKQEIREFVRQHFKDSIHDSNRDAIKIAWEKGIILEERTNEDWEALKAIDIPYEKLDVFINSLKNKYEEEQIVSFIPYIKNKFTLNKDKEYERAHLLKFGYLQLEEHLEANNEQKDEHQSSAQGLSQFGLFAPAESSSSSERNTQQCQYESF
;
A
#
# COMPACT_ATOMS: atom_id res chain seq x y z
N MET A 1 -23.58 -50.07 26.97
CA MET A 1 -23.66 -49.55 25.57
C MET A 1 -22.34 -48.89 25.17
N LYS A 2 -21.62 -49.46 24.20
CA LYS A 2 -20.31 -48.97 23.74
C LYS A 2 -20.45 -48.05 22.53
N CYS A 3 -19.75 -46.92 22.53
CA CYS A 3 -19.62 -46.03 21.36
C CYS A 3 -18.15 -45.96 20.97
N SER A 4 -17.79 -46.53 19.81
CA SER A 4 -16.39 -46.63 19.38
C SER A 4 -15.93 -45.38 18.63
N THR A 5 -16.85 -44.50 18.23
CA THR A 5 -16.52 -43.22 17.60
C THR A 5 -17.22 -42.04 18.28
N HIS A 6 -16.65 -40.84 18.10
CA HIS A 6 -17.26 -39.61 18.57
C HIS A 6 -18.64 -39.38 17.93
N GLU A 7 -18.83 -39.68 16.64
CA GLU A 7 -20.15 -39.53 16.00
C GLU A 7 -21.18 -40.48 16.61
N GLU A 8 -20.84 -41.76 16.84
CA GLU A 8 -21.75 -42.72 17.47
C GLU A 8 -22.24 -42.22 18.84
N ARG A 9 -21.32 -41.67 19.64
CA ARG A 9 -21.62 -41.10 20.95
C ARG A 9 -22.57 -39.91 20.86
N MET A 10 -22.31 -38.99 19.92
CA MET A 10 -23.12 -37.78 19.75
C MET A 10 -24.55 -38.07 19.28
N GLN A 11 -24.80 -39.22 18.63
CA GLN A 11 -26.14 -39.68 18.26
C GLN A 11 -26.93 -40.26 19.44
N HIS A 12 -26.27 -40.74 20.49
CA HIS A 12 -26.97 -41.35 21.63
C HIS A 12 -27.53 -40.29 22.60
N PRO A 13 -28.84 -40.31 22.94
CA PRO A 13 -29.49 -39.25 23.73
C PRO A 13 -28.86 -39.00 25.10
N GLN A 14 -28.36 -40.05 25.76
CA GLN A 14 -27.73 -39.95 27.09
C GLN A 14 -26.20 -39.78 27.01
N ALA A 15 -25.52 -40.43 26.05
CA ALA A 15 -24.05 -40.45 26.06
C ALA A 15 -23.47 -39.10 25.64
N LYS A 16 -24.18 -38.38 24.77
CA LYS A 16 -23.84 -37.01 24.35
C LYS A 16 -23.83 -35.99 25.49
N LEU A 17 -24.48 -36.29 26.63
CA LEU A 17 -24.52 -35.39 27.78
C LEU A 17 -23.22 -35.41 28.58
N ILE A 18 -22.40 -36.46 28.42
CA ILE A 18 -21.15 -36.63 29.13
C ILE A 18 -20.03 -35.90 28.36
N PRO A 19 -19.22 -35.03 29.00
CA PRO A 19 -18.07 -34.40 28.37
C PRO A 19 -17.09 -35.42 27.79
N GLN A 20 -16.50 -35.12 26.63
CA GLN A 20 -15.57 -36.04 25.93
C GLN A 20 -14.42 -36.51 26.85
N THR A 21 -13.83 -35.60 27.63
CA THR A 21 -12.73 -35.94 28.52
C THR A 21 -13.10 -36.97 29.59
N LEU A 22 -14.33 -36.90 30.12
CA LEU A 22 -14.82 -37.90 31.09
C LEU A 22 -15.24 -39.18 30.39
N TRP A 23 -15.78 -39.08 29.18
CA TRP A 23 -16.12 -40.23 28.36
C TRP A 23 -14.91 -41.15 28.13
N ASP A 24 -13.76 -40.55 27.82
CA ASP A 24 -12.55 -41.30 27.49
C ASP A 24 -11.84 -41.85 28.74
N ILE A 25 -11.83 -41.08 29.83
CA ILE A 25 -11.01 -41.40 31.02
C ILE A 25 -11.79 -42.19 32.07
N LEU A 26 -13.07 -41.87 32.27
CA LEU A 26 -13.88 -42.44 33.34
C LEU A 26 -14.86 -43.50 32.81
N PHE A 27 -15.57 -43.20 31.71
CA PHE A 27 -16.53 -44.12 31.11
C PHE A 27 -15.89 -45.11 30.14
N LEU A 28 -14.62 -44.91 29.74
CA LEU A 28 -13.85 -45.82 28.88
C LEU A 28 -14.60 -46.23 27.60
N GLU A 29 -15.20 -45.24 26.94
CA GLU A 29 -16.00 -45.41 25.71
C GLU A 29 -17.30 -46.23 25.87
N GLU A 30 -17.75 -46.47 27.11
CA GLU A 30 -18.93 -47.28 27.40
C GLU A 30 -19.87 -46.61 28.43
N LEU A 31 -21.15 -46.51 28.08
CA LEU A 31 -22.21 -46.10 29.00
C LEU A 31 -22.80 -47.35 29.68
N PRO A 32 -22.71 -47.50 31.02
CA PRO A 32 -23.27 -48.66 31.71
C PRO A 32 -24.77 -48.81 31.48
N ASP A 33 -25.22 -50.03 31.18
CA ASP A 33 -26.64 -50.28 30.86
C ASP A 33 -27.57 -50.01 32.07
N CYS A 34 -27.06 -50.14 33.30
CA CYS A 34 -27.80 -49.79 34.52
C CYS A 34 -28.00 -48.27 34.69
N LEU A 35 -27.16 -47.44 34.06
CA LEU A 35 -27.20 -45.99 34.16
C LEU A 35 -28.21 -45.38 33.19
N ILE A 36 -28.44 -45.99 32.03
CA ILE A 36 -29.35 -45.46 30.99
C ILE A 36 -30.76 -45.20 31.53
N PRO A 37 -31.42 -46.14 32.26
CA PRO A 37 -32.75 -45.89 32.82
C PRO A 37 -32.75 -44.78 33.87
N LEU A 38 -31.67 -44.64 34.64
CA LEU A 38 -31.54 -43.57 35.64
C LEU A 38 -31.49 -42.21 34.93
N MET A 39 -30.66 -42.08 33.89
CA MET A 39 -30.53 -40.85 33.09
C MET A 39 -31.80 -40.46 32.31
N GLN A 40 -32.74 -41.39 32.12
CA GLN A 40 -34.01 -41.15 31.42
C GLN A 40 -35.15 -40.77 32.37
N THR A 41 -34.99 -41.02 33.67
CA THR A 41 -36.07 -40.90 34.65
C THR A 41 -36.19 -39.48 35.17
N LYS A 42 -37.17 -38.72 34.63
CA LYS A 42 -37.38 -37.31 34.97
C LYS A 42 -37.91 -37.05 36.40
N ASP A 43 -38.54 -38.04 37.02
CA ASP A 43 -39.11 -37.90 38.36
C ASP A 43 -38.08 -38.35 39.41
N GLU A 44 -37.71 -37.43 40.31
CA GLU A 44 -36.67 -37.67 41.31
C GLU A 44 -37.01 -38.86 42.24
N HIS A 45 -38.26 -38.99 42.67
CA HIS A 45 -38.68 -40.09 43.53
C HIS A 45 -38.55 -41.45 42.82
N LEU A 46 -39.01 -41.53 41.56
CA LEU A 46 -38.88 -42.73 40.75
C LEU A 46 -37.42 -43.06 40.43
N LEU A 47 -36.57 -42.05 40.25
CA LEU A 47 -35.13 -42.23 40.06
C LEU A 47 -34.49 -42.85 41.31
N ILE A 48 -34.79 -42.30 42.50
CA ILE A 48 -34.32 -42.82 43.79
C ILE A 48 -34.76 -44.28 43.98
N ASP A 49 -36.00 -44.63 43.66
CA ASP A 49 -36.48 -46.01 43.78
C ASP A 49 -35.80 -46.97 42.80
N ARG A 50 -35.50 -46.52 41.58
CA ARG A 50 -34.68 -47.29 40.62
C ARG A 50 -33.25 -47.45 41.10
N LEU A 51 -32.66 -46.43 41.73
CA LEU A 51 -31.31 -46.47 42.26
C LEU A 51 -31.18 -47.51 43.38
N LYS A 52 -32.17 -47.62 44.26
CA LYS A 52 -32.22 -48.66 45.32
C LYS A 52 -32.26 -50.08 44.77
N ALA A 53 -32.78 -50.27 43.56
CA ALA A 53 -32.94 -51.58 42.94
C ALA A 53 -31.66 -52.07 42.24
N ILE A 54 -30.64 -51.23 42.11
CA ILE A 54 -29.37 -51.56 41.46
C ILE A 54 -28.38 -52.04 42.53
N PRO A 55 -27.56 -53.08 42.26
CA PRO A 55 -26.49 -53.48 43.17
C PRO A 55 -25.53 -52.31 43.43
N LEU A 56 -25.17 -52.08 44.69
CA LEU A 56 -24.23 -51.01 45.02
C LEU A 56 -22.89 -51.24 44.31
N PRO A 57 -22.34 -50.21 43.63
CA PRO A 57 -21.04 -50.29 42.97
C PRO A 57 -19.93 -50.56 44.00
N VAL A 58 -18.89 -51.29 43.57
CA VAL A 58 -17.79 -51.70 44.47
C VAL A 58 -16.56 -50.82 44.27
N SER A 59 -16.37 -50.27 43.07
CA SER A 59 -15.23 -49.42 42.76
C SER A 59 -15.57 -47.93 42.79
N LYS A 60 -14.57 -47.09 43.13
CA LYS A 60 -14.69 -45.63 43.09
C LYS A 60 -15.09 -45.12 41.70
N SER A 61 -14.57 -45.73 40.64
CA SER A 61 -14.88 -45.33 39.26
C SER A 61 -16.35 -45.58 38.90
N GLU A 62 -16.91 -46.74 39.26
CA GLU A 62 -18.33 -47.04 39.03
C GLU A 62 -19.26 -46.08 39.79
N ILE A 63 -18.91 -45.76 41.05
CA ILE A 63 -19.64 -44.77 41.85
C ILE A 63 -19.66 -43.41 41.13
N LEU A 64 -18.49 -42.95 40.66
CA LEU A 64 -18.36 -41.68 39.94
C LEU A 64 -19.13 -41.71 38.62
N CYS A 65 -19.07 -42.80 37.84
CA CYS A 65 -19.83 -42.95 36.60
C CYS A 65 -21.33 -42.81 36.84
N LEU A 66 -21.87 -43.49 37.86
CA LEU A 66 -23.29 -43.45 38.18
C LEU A 66 -23.72 -42.06 38.63
N TRP A 67 -23.00 -41.46 39.58
CA TRP A 67 -23.33 -40.15 40.10
C TRP A 67 -23.21 -39.07 39.04
N LEU A 68 -22.09 -39.02 38.29
CA LEU A 68 -21.89 -38.03 37.22
C LEU A 68 -22.89 -38.21 36.09
N GLY A 69 -23.21 -39.45 35.71
CA GLY A 69 -24.24 -39.71 34.72
C GLY A 69 -25.60 -39.12 35.11
N ILE A 70 -26.00 -39.29 36.37
CA ILE A 70 -27.23 -38.69 36.92
C ILE A 70 -27.13 -37.16 36.94
N ALA A 71 -26.02 -36.60 37.41
CA ALA A 71 -25.82 -35.16 37.51
C ALA A 71 -25.83 -34.46 36.14
N PHE A 72 -25.23 -35.09 35.11
CA PHE A 72 -25.25 -34.57 33.74
C PHE A 72 -26.63 -34.66 33.08
N SER A 73 -27.44 -35.67 33.43
CA SER A 73 -28.78 -35.82 32.87
C SER A 73 -29.87 -35.02 33.60
N HIS A 74 -29.62 -34.61 34.85
CA HIS A 74 -30.57 -33.88 35.69
C HIS A 74 -29.93 -32.60 36.28
N PRO A 75 -29.58 -31.61 35.43
CA PRO A 75 -29.00 -30.35 35.91
C PRO A 75 -29.94 -29.54 36.81
N GLU A 76 -31.24 -29.86 36.83
CA GLU A 76 -32.26 -29.26 37.69
C GLU A 76 -32.23 -29.74 39.15
N PHE A 77 -31.54 -30.84 39.45
CA PHE A 77 -31.46 -31.34 40.82
C PHE A 77 -30.64 -30.39 41.69
N ASN A 78 -31.16 -30.10 42.88
CA ASN A 78 -30.48 -29.23 43.83
C ASN A 78 -29.35 -29.98 44.58
N SER A 79 -28.54 -29.23 45.31
CA SER A 79 -27.39 -29.75 46.03
C SER A 79 -27.75 -30.80 47.11
N GLU A 80 -28.94 -30.71 47.72
CA GLU A 80 -29.41 -31.70 48.70
C GLU A 80 -29.81 -33.03 48.05
N SER A 81 -30.52 -32.98 46.91
CA SER A 81 -30.91 -34.15 46.12
C SER A 81 -29.69 -34.91 45.61
N LEU A 82 -28.71 -34.20 45.02
CA LEU A 82 -27.47 -34.81 44.52
C LEU A 82 -26.60 -35.37 45.65
N GLN A 83 -26.60 -34.73 46.83
CA GLN A 83 -25.97 -35.27 48.02
C GLN A 83 -26.66 -36.57 48.45
N HIS A 84 -27.99 -36.58 48.54
CA HIS A 84 -28.74 -37.77 48.95
C HIS A 84 -28.45 -38.97 48.03
N ILE A 85 -28.38 -38.73 46.72
CA ILE A 85 -27.99 -39.74 45.73
C ILE A 85 -26.55 -40.23 45.97
N GLY A 86 -25.62 -39.34 46.29
CA GLY A 86 -24.25 -39.74 46.61
C GLY A 86 -24.14 -40.53 47.92
N ASP A 87 -24.91 -40.17 48.95
CA ASP A 87 -24.99 -40.91 50.21
C ASP A 87 -25.54 -42.33 49.98
N MET A 88 -26.55 -42.46 49.12
CA MET A 88 -27.09 -43.76 48.70
C MET A 88 -26.06 -44.62 47.95
N LEU A 89 -25.18 -43.99 47.16
CA LEU A 89 -24.07 -44.65 46.47
C LEU A 89 -22.87 -44.94 47.38
N GLY A 90 -22.92 -44.54 48.66
CA GLY A 90 -21.83 -44.74 49.61
C GLY A 90 -20.64 -43.82 49.38
N MET A 91 -20.84 -42.65 48.77
CA MET A 91 -19.78 -41.66 48.54
C MET A 91 -19.32 -41.06 49.87
N SER A 92 -18.01 -41.09 50.13
CA SER A 92 -17.43 -40.27 51.19
C SER A 92 -17.36 -38.80 50.77
N ASP A 93 -17.23 -37.88 51.73
CA ASP A 93 -17.09 -36.44 51.45
C ASP A 93 -15.96 -36.14 50.46
N LYS A 94 -14.85 -36.91 50.52
CA LYS A 94 -13.74 -36.79 49.56
C LYS A 94 -14.15 -37.21 48.14
N VAL A 95 -14.92 -38.29 48.00
CA VAL A 95 -15.41 -38.76 46.70
C VAL A 95 -16.46 -37.79 46.15
N MET A 96 -17.28 -37.19 47.02
CA MET A 96 -18.23 -36.14 46.64
C MET A 96 -17.52 -34.89 46.13
N LEU A 97 -16.49 -34.42 46.84
CA LEU A 97 -15.67 -33.30 46.40
C LEU A 97 -15.00 -33.58 45.05
N HIS A 98 -14.47 -34.79 44.86
CA HIS A 98 -13.91 -35.20 43.59
C HIS A 98 -14.95 -35.21 42.47
N ALA A 99 -16.15 -35.75 42.71
CA ALA A 99 -17.24 -35.74 41.74
C ALA A 99 -17.67 -34.30 41.36
N ALA A 100 -17.73 -33.40 42.34
CA ALA A 100 -18.03 -31.98 42.11
C ALA A 100 -17.00 -31.33 41.17
N VAL A 101 -15.71 -31.62 41.38
CA VAL A 101 -14.62 -31.13 40.53
C VAL A 101 -14.70 -31.73 39.14
N LEU A 102 -14.93 -33.04 38.99
CA LEU A 102 -15.11 -33.67 37.66
C LEU A 102 -16.32 -33.11 36.92
N TRP A 103 -17.40 -32.80 37.64
CA TRP A 103 -18.62 -32.26 37.05
C TRP A 103 -18.44 -30.82 36.55
N GLY A 104 -17.66 -30.02 37.28
CA GLY A 104 -17.39 -28.64 36.91
C GLY A 104 -18.51 -27.65 37.25
N ASN A 105 -19.51 -28.03 38.05
CA ASN A 105 -20.60 -27.14 38.47
C ASN A 105 -20.18 -26.24 39.66
N GLU A 106 -19.96 -24.96 39.38
CA GLU A 106 -19.49 -23.98 40.37
C GLU A 106 -20.48 -23.77 41.54
N SER A 107 -21.80 -23.76 41.27
CA SER A 107 -22.81 -23.56 42.31
C SER A 107 -22.81 -24.73 43.28
N TYR A 108 -22.84 -25.95 42.74
CA TYR A 108 -22.79 -27.17 43.55
C TYR A 108 -21.50 -27.26 44.35
N PHE A 109 -20.35 -26.94 43.72
CA PHE A 109 -19.09 -26.88 44.43
C PHE A 109 -19.15 -25.89 45.60
N LYS A 110 -19.62 -24.66 45.39
CA LYS A 110 -19.72 -23.65 46.47
C LYS A 110 -20.64 -24.12 47.60
N ASP A 111 -21.80 -24.68 47.29
CA ASP A 111 -22.73 -25.23 48.27
C ASP A 111 -22.05 -26.34 49.10
N LEU A 112 -21.39 -27.28 48.43
CA LEU A 112 -20.64 -28.36 49.06
C LEU A 112 -19.55 -27.82 50.00
N MET A 113 -18.85 -26.77 49.57
CA MET A 113 -17.79 -26.14 50.36
C MET A 113 -18.30 -25.35 51.57
N THR A 114 -19.52 -24.80 51.53
CA THR A 114 -20.14 -24.19 52.73
C THR A 114 -20.44 -25.24 53.80
N LYS A 115 -20.89 -26.43 53.38
CA LYS A 115 -21.19 -27.56 54.26
C LYS A 115 -19.93 -28.13 54.92
N TYR A 116 -18.82 -28.22 54.19
CA TYR A 116 -17.55 -28.79 54.68
C TYR A 116 -16.59 -27.75 55.31
N SER A 117 -17.07 -26.55 55.65
CA SER A 117 -16.25 -25.38 55.99
C SER A 117 -15.14 -25.58 57.05
N SER A 118 -15.23 -26.57 57.93
CA SER A 118 -14.19 -26.91 58.93
C SER A 118 -13.18 -27.99 58.50
N SER A 119 -13.50 -28.81 57.49
CA SER A 119 -12.63 -29.91 56.99
C SER A 119 -12.15 -29.71 55.54
N SER A 120 -12.68 -28.69 54.86
CA SER A 120 -12.49 -28.46 53.42
C SER A 120 -11.03 -28.19 53.02
N GLN A 121 -10.29 -27.46 53.85
CA GLN A 121 -8.88 -27.15 53.59
C GLN A 121 -7.99 -28.39 53.64
N ASP A 122 -8.27 -29.33 54.54
CA ASP A 122 -7.51 -30.58 54.66
C ASP A 122 -7.94 -31.58 53.60
N MET A 123 -9.21 -31.58 53.20
CA MET A 123 -9.71 -32.41 52.11
C MET A 123 -9.12 -32.03 50.75
N ILE A 124 -8.90 -30.74 50.48
CA ILE A 124 -8.29 -30.26 49.24
C ILE A 124 -6.79 -30.61 49.17
N ALA A 125 -6.08 -30.51 50.30
CA ALA A 125 -4.66 -30.81 50.39
C ALA A 125 -4.36 -32.31 50.56
N ALA A 126 -5.38 -33.13 50.83
CA ALA A 126 -5.23 -34.58 50.96
C ALA A 126 -4.86 -35.25 49.62
N ASP A 127 -4.33 -36.46 49.71
CA ASP A 127 -4.02 -37.34 48.58
C ASP A 127 -3.12 -36.66 47.52
N ASN A 128 -1.99 -36.08 47.95
CA ASN A 128 -0.98 -35.43 47.10
C ASN A 128 -1.55 -34.31 46.19
N ASN A 129 -2.39 -33.43 46.75
CA ASN A 129 -2.94 -32.28 46.01
C ASN A 129 -3.79 -32.70 44.79
N TYR A 130 -4.36 -33.91 44.80
CA TYR A 130 -5.07 -34.47 43.66
C TYR A 130 -6.23 -33.58 43.19
N ILE A 131 -7.05 -33.06 44.12
CA ILE A 131 -8.17 -32.16 43.80
C ILE A 131 -7.68 -30.89 43.12
N PHE A 132 -6.56 -30.33 43.57
CA PHE A 132 -5.95 -29.14 42.98
C PHE A 132 -5.48 -29.41 41.54
N ILE A 133 -4.78 -30.52 41.31
CA ILE A 133 -4.30 -30.90 39.97
C ILE A 133 -5.45 -31.25 39.02
N GLU A 134 -6.48 -31.97 39.46
CA GLU A 134 -7.66 -32.27 38.63
C GLU A 134 -8.41 -30.98 38.26
N SER A 135 -8.55 -30.04 39.21
CA SER A 135 -9.16 -28.74 38.92
C SER A 135 -8.40 -27.97 37.82
N ILE A 136 -7.07 -28.06 37.81
CA ILE A 136 -6.23 -27.52 36.73
C ILE A 136 -6.46 -28.27 35.41
N ARG A 137 -6.46 -29.60 35.46
CA ARG A 137 -6.62 -30.48 34.28
C ARG A 137 -7.95 -30.24 33.55
N TYR A 138 -9.01 -29.94 34.29
CA TYR A 138 -10.33 -29.66 33.74
C TYR A 138 -10.65 -28.16 33.58
N GLY A 139 -9.72 -27.27 33.94
CA GLY A 139 -9.88 -25.83 33.71
C GLY A 139 -10.82 -25.12 34.70
N HIS A 140 -11.04 -25.68 35.88
CA HIS A 140 -11.98 -25.17 36.88
C HIS A 140 -11.36 -24.07 37.74
N LEU A 141 -11.21 -22.88 37.15
CA LEU A 141 -10.60 -21.71 37.80
C LEU A 141 -11.25 -21.33 39.14
N TYR A 142 -12.57 -21.45 39.27
CA TYR A 142 -13.29 -21.09 40.51
C TYR A 142 -12.84 -21.94 41.72
N VAL A 143 -12.42 -23.18 41.51
CA VAL A 143 -11.87 -24.03 42.59
C VAL A 143 -10.53 -23.46 43.03
N LEU A 144 -9.68 -23.06 42.09
CA LEU A 144 -8.38 -22.46 42.38
C LEU A 144 -8.52 -21.11 43.09
N GLN A 145 -9.52 -20.30 42.71
CA GLN A 145 -9.85 -19.05 43.38
C GLN A 145 -10.35 -19.29 44.81
N TYR A 146 -11.21 -20.29 45.03
CA TYR A 146 -11.65 -20.67 46.38
C TYR A 146 -10.46 -21.08 47.25
N ILE A 147 -9.54 -21.88 46.71
CA ILE A 147 -8.30 -22.28 47.41
C ILE A 147 -7.45 -21.06 47.75
N ALA A 148 -7.27 -20.12 46.82
CA ALA A 148 -6.51 -18.89 47.08
C ALA A 148 -7.14 -18.03 48.18
N GLU A 149 -8.46 -17.96 48.23
CA GLU A 149 -9.18 -17.17 49.24
C GLU A 149 -9.15 -17.84 50.62
N LYS A 150 -9.40 -19.15 50.67
CA LYS A 150 -9.60 -19.87 51.94
C LYS A 150 -8.35 -20.54 52.49
N ALA A 151 -7.34 -20.82 51.66
CA ALA A 151 -6.13 -21.54 52.05
C ALA A 151 -4.88 -21.05 51.29
N PRO A 152 -4.51 -19.76 51.41
CA PRO A 152 -3.42 -19.16 50.65
C PRO A 152 -2.04 -19.79 50.92
N GLU A 153 -1.77 -20.21 52.17
CA GLU A 153 -0.50 -20.86 52.52
C GLU A 153 -0.36 -22.23 51.85
N LYS A 154 -1.42 -23.05 51.91
CA LYS A 154 -1.47 -24.36 51.22
C LYS A 154 -1.37 -24.19 49.71
N LEU A 155 -1.94 -23.14 49.13
CA LEU A 155 -1.81 -22.86 47.70
C LEU A 155 -0.34 -22.73 47.29
N GLN A 156 0.48 -22.02 48.08
CA GLN A 156 1.90 -21.86 47.77
C GLN A 156 2.66 -23.19 47.85
N GLU A 157 2.34 -24.04 48.83
CA GLU A 157 2.90 -25.39 48.93
C GLU A 157 2.49 -26.26 47.72
N MET A 158 1.22 -26.22 47.33
CA MET A 158 0.70 -26.96 46.17
C MET A 158 1.33 -26.50 44.86
N LEU A 159 1.53 -25.19 44.68
CA LEU A 159 2.18 -24.62 43.50
C LEU A 159 3.64 -25.04 43.38
N ALA A 160 4.38 -25.09 44.50
CA ALA A 160 5.78 -25.49 44.53
C ALA A 160 5.99 -27.02 44.48
N SER A 161 4.92 -27.81 44.64
CA SER A 161 5.01 -29.27 44.67
C SER A 161 5.42 -29.86 43.31
N GLU A 162 6.12 -31.01 43.37
CA GLU A 162 6.53 -31.81 42.20
C GLU A 162 7.15 -31.00 41.05
N ASN A 163 8.00 -30.03 41.38
CA ASN A 163 8.64 -29.12 40.42
C ASN A 163 7.62 -28.37 39.53
N TYR A 164 6.62 -27.76 40.16
CA TYR A 164 5.61 -26.94 39.49
C TYR A 164 4.74 -27.71 38.48
N LEU A 165 4.45 -28.99 38.76
CA LEU A 165 3.61 -29.87 37.92
C LEU A 165 2.28 -29.22 37.48
N ALA A 166 1.70 -28.39 38.34
CA ALA A 166 0.52 -27.57 38.06
C ALA A 166 0.61 -26.82 36.72
N PHE A 167 1.75 -26.21 36.42
CA PHE A 167 1.96 -25.49 35.16
C PHE A 167 2.02 -26.45 33.97
N SER A 168 2.75 -27.56 34.08
CA SER A 168 2.82 -28.57 33.01
C SER A 168 1.44 -29.13 32.66
N CYS A 169 0.60 -29.43 33.67
CA CYS A 169 -0.78 -29.87 33.46
C CYS A 169 -1.63 -28.79 32.78
N ALA A 170 -1.52 -27.53 33.22
CA ALA A 170 -2.26 -26.41 32.64
C ALA A 170 -1.89 -26.18 31.17
N PHE A 171 -0.60 -26.26 30.81
CA PHE A 171 -0.14 -26.16 29.42
C PHE A 171 -0.56 -27.35 28.57
N GLN A 172 -0.45 -28.58 29.10
CA GLN A 172 -0.86 -29.79 28.36
C GLN A 172 -2.36 -29.76 27.98
N LYS A 173 -3.18 -29.07 28.76
CA LYS A 173 -4.62 -28.93 28.51
C LYS A 173 -5.02 -27.58 27.92
N SER A 174 -4.06 -26.67 27.74
CA SER A 174 -4.25 -25.34 27.16
C SER A 174 -5.31 -24.46 27.84
N HIS A 175 -5.48 -24.61 29.16
CA HIS A 175 -6.45 -23.81 29.92
C HIS A 175 -5.89 -22.43 30.25
N LEU A 176 -6.07 -21.46 29.33
CA LEU A 176 -5.51 -20.11 29.47
C LEU A 176 -5.86 -19.41 30.78
N SER A 177 -7.13 -19.48 31.21
CA SER A 177 -7.60 -18.82 32.44
C SER A 177 -6.91 -19.37 33.69
N VAL A 178 -6.62 -20.68 33.71
CA VAL A 178 -5.83 -21.31 34.75
C VAL A 178 -4.37 -20.89 34.65
N LEU A 179 -3.77 -20.87 33.45
CA LEU A 179 -2.39 -20.42 33.26
C LEU A 179 -2.18 -18.97 33.73
N GLN A 180 -3.10 -18.08 33.41
CA GLN A 180 -3.09 -16.69 33.87
C GLN A 180 -3.14 -16.62 35.40
N PHE A 181 -4.05 -17.35 36.03
CA PHE A 181 -4.13 -17.42 37.49
C PHE A 181 -2.83 -17.98 38.11
N LEU A 182 -2.27 -19.06 37.58
CA LEU A 182 -1.03 -19.64 38.10
C LEU A 182 0.14 -18.64 37.95
N ALA A 183 0.24 -17.96 36.81
CA ALA A 183 1.25 -16.94 36.56
C ALA A 183 1.14 -15.73 37.50
N GLU A 184 -0.07 -15.32 37.86
CA GLU A 184 -0.29 -14.28 38.87
C GLU A 184 0.18 -14.70 40.27
N LYS A 185 0.10 -15.99 40.62
CA LYS A 185 0.51 -16.49 41.94
C LYS A 185 2.00 -16.78 42.05
N VAL A 186 2.70 -17.00 40.93
CA VAL A 186 4.14 -17.29 40.90
C VAL A 186 4.86 -16.48 39.81
N PRO A 187 4.77 -15.14 39.80
CA PRO A 187 5.31 -14.33 38.71
C PRO A 187 6.84 -14.40 38.63
N GLU A 188 7.53 -14.46 39.77
CA GLU A 188 9.00 -14.41 39.84
C GLU A 188 9.68 -15.66 39.26
N LYS A 189 9.01 -16.82 39.29
CA LYS A 189 9.54 -18.09 38.77
C LYS A 189 8.95 -18.51 37.44
N LEU A 190 7.99 -17.75 36.91
CA LEU A 190 7.27 -18.11 35.70
C LEU A 190 8.21 -18.40 34.52
N GLN A 191 9.25 -17.59 34.34
CA GLN A 191 10.21 -17.77 33.25
C GLN A 191 11.07 -19.03 33.42
N GLU A 192 11.48 -19.36 34.65
CA GLU A 192 12.24 -20.58 34.98
C GLU A 192 11.38 -21.83 34.72
N ILE A 193 10.17 -21.85 35.26
CA ILE A 193 9.22 -22.97 35.14
C ILE A 193 8.92 -23.29 33.67
N ILE A 194 8.65 -22.26 32.87
CA ILE A 194 8.37 -22.42 31.46
C ILE A 194 9.65 -22.78 30.69
N GLY A 195 10.78 -22.15 31.03
CA GLY A 195 12.07 -22.35 30.37
C GLY A 195 12.55 -23.80 30.41
N ASP A 196 12.45 -24.46 31.56
CA ASP A 196 12.91 -25.84 31.76
C ASP A 196 12.17 -26.87 30.88
N ASN A 197 10.95 -26.55 30.45
CA ASN A 197 10.10 -27.46 29.66
C ASN A 197 9.56 -26.82 28.37
N ILE A 198 10.18 -25.73 27.90
CA ILE A 198 9.65 -24.86 26.83
C ILE A 198 9.28 -25.64 25.57
N PHE A 199 10.11 -26.61 25.17
CA PHE A 199 9.87 -27.43 23.99
C PHE A 199 8.60 -28.27 24.09
N SER A 200 8.39 -28.92 25.25
CA SER A 200 7.19 -29.74 25.50
C SER A 200 5.94 -28.87 25.58
N VAL A 201 6.05 -27.72 26.24
CA VAL A 201 4.97 -26.72 26.36
C VAL A 201 4.54 -26.23 24.98
N PHE A 202 5.49 -25.86 24.11
CA PHE A 202 5.21 -25.45 22.73
C PHE A 202 4.53 -26.55 21.93
N HIS A 203 5.11 -27.76 21.94
CA HIS A 203 4.58 -28.90 21.21
C HIS A 203 3.11 -29.17 21.57
N ARG A 204 2.81 -29.28 22.88
CA ARG A 204 1.44 -29.51 23.36
C ARG A 204 0.48 -28.38 23.02
N THR A 205 0.95 -27.14 23.15
CA THR A 205 0.11 -25.97 22.83
C THR A 205 -0.27 -25.97 21.34
N ILE A 206 0.66 -26.32 20.47
CA ILE A 206 0.44 -26.42 19.01
C ILE A 206 -0.44 -27.62 18.68
N GLU A 207 -0.17 -28.82 19.21
CA GLU A 207 -1.02 -30.02 19.03
C GLU A 207 -2.48 -29.75 19.42
N ASN A 208 -2.70 -28.97 20.48
CA ASN A 208 -4.03 -28.57 20.93
C ASN A 208 -4.64 -27.41 20.12
N GLY A 209 -3.95 -26.89 19.09
CA GLY A 209 -4.41 -25.75 18.28
C GLY A 209 -4.63 -24.46 19.08
N SER A 210 -3.94 -24.29 20.21
CA SER A 210 -4.29 -23.28 21.21
C SER A 210 -3.56 -21.95 21.00
N LEU A 211 -4.04 -21.14 20.05
CA LEU A 211 -3.45 -19.85 19.70
C LEU A 211 -3.33 -18.90 20.91
N SER A 212 -4.34 -18.85 21.76
CA SER A 212 -4.37 -17.94 22.91
C SER A 212 -3.29 -18.25 23.95
N VAL A 213 -2.92 -19.53 24.10
CA VAL A 213 -1.82 -19.96 24.98
C VAL A 213 -0.46 -19.68 24.33
N LEU A 214 -0.32 -19.80 23.00
CA LEU A 214 0.89 -19.36 22.30
C LEU A 214 1.11 -17.85 22.45
N GLN A 215 0.05 -17.04 22.34
CA GLN A 215 0.11 -15.59 22.58
C GLN A 215 0.54 -15.28 24.02
N PHE A 216 0.00 -16.02 25.00
CA PHE A 216 0.42 -15.91 26.39
C PHE A 216 1.91 -16.23 26.58
N LEU A 217 2.44 -17.25 25.91
CA LEU A 217 3.87 -17.57 25.94
C LEU A 217 4.72 -16.47 25.33
N ALA A 218 4.32 -15.91 24.18
CA ALA A 218 5.01 -14.79 23.54
C ALA A 218 5.08 -13.55 24.46
N GLU A 219 4.01 -13.30 25.24
CA GLU A 219 3.96 -12.19 26.20
C GLU A 219 4.79 -12.44 27.46
N LYS A 220 4.68 -13.63 28.08
CA LYS A 220 5.27 -13.90 29.40
C LYS A 220 6.72 -14.37 29.35
N VAL A 221 7.14 -15.00 28.25
CA VAL A 221 8.51 -15.50 28.07
C VAL A 221 9.08 -15.12 26.70
N PRO A 222 9.08 -13.82 26.30
CA PRO A 222 9.43 -13.39 24.95
C PRO A 222 10.81 -13.85 24.49
N GLY A 223 11.81 -13.88 25.38
CA GLY A 223 13.15 -14.36 25.05
C GLY A 223 13.19 -15.85 24.68
N LYS A 224 12.58 -16.71 25.51
CA LYS A 224 12.49 -18.15 25.25
C LYS A 224 11.55 -18.49 24.11
N PHE A 225 10.49 -17.71 23.94
CA PHE A 225 9.61 -17.78 22.78
C PHE A 225 10.40 -17.50 21.49
N GLN A 226 11.19 -16.42 21.46
CA GLN A 226 12.01 -16.06 20.31
C GLN A 226 13.08 -17.13 20.00
N GLU A 227 13.75 -17.67 21.03
CA GLU A 227 14.69 -18.80 20.91
C GLU A 227 14.01 -20.00 20.25
N MET A 228 12.84 -20.41 20.74
CA MET A 228 12.06 -21.52 20.17
C MET A 228 11.70 -21.31 18.70
N ILE A 229 11.14 -20.15 18.34
CA ILE A 229 10.72 -19.90 16.96
C ILE A 229 11.90 -19.75 16.00
N THR A 230 13.10 -19.44 16.49
CA THR A 230 14.30 -19.24 15.67
C THR A 230 15.07 -20.54 15.49
N ASP A 231 15.34 -21.27 16.58
CA ASP A 231 16.22 -22.43 16.55
C ASP A 231 15.47 -23.74 16.25
N TYR A 232 14.15 -23.76 16.47
CA TYR A 232 13.31 -24.94 16.30
C TYR A 232 12.16 -24.73 15.30
N SER A 233 12.28 -23.77 14.37
CA SER A 233 11.23 -23.45 13.38
C SER A 233 10.75 -24.69 12.63
N ILE A 234 11.67 -25.57 12.21
CA ILE A 234 11.34 -26.82 11.51
C ILE A 234 10.34 -27.68 12.29
N TYR A 235 10.58 -27.91 13.58
CA TYR A 235 9.70 -28.72 14.41
C TYR A 235 8.36 -28.02 14.63
N ILE A 236 8.39 -26.72 14.91
CA ILE A 236 7.19 -25.92 15.15
C ILE A 236 6.26 -25.94 13.93
N PHE A 237 6.79 -25.74 12.73
CA PHE A 237 5.98 -25.80 11.51
C PHE A 237 5.47 -27.21 11.22
N LEU A 238 6.28 -28.25 11.42
CA LEU A 238 5.83 -29.64 11.27
C LEU A 238 4.66 -29.96 12.21
N TRP A 239 4.76 -29.59 13.48
CA TRP A 239 3.67 -29.76 14.44
C TRP A 239 2.44 -28.95 14.03
N ALA A 240 2.63 -27.68 13.66
CA ALA A 240 1.53 -26.80 13.28
C ALA A 240 0.80 -27.31 12.04
N THR A 241 1.48 -27.90 11.06
CA THR A 241 0.84 -28.49 9.87
C THR A 241 0.14 -29.82 10.12
N SER A 242 0.39 -30.47 11.28
CA SER A 242 -0.18 -31.79 11.61
C SER A 242 -1.55 -31.73 12.29
N ILE A 243 -2.00 -30.53 12.70
CA ILE A 243 -3.28 -30.35 13.39
C ILE A 243 -4.43 -30.17 12.41
N GLN A 244 -5.66 -30.35 12.91
CA GLN A 244 -6.87 -30.29 12.08
C GLN A 244 -7.12 -28.91 11.44
N ASP A 245 -6.86 -27.82 12.19
CA ASP A 245 -6.97 -26.44 11.71
C ASP A 245 -5.65 -25.69 11.92
N PRO A 246 -4.71 -25.76 10.97
CA PRO A 246 -3.37 -25.23 11.13
C PRO A 246 -3.29 -23.70 10.94
N LEU A 247 -4.28 -23.09 10.29
CA LEU A 247 -4.19 -21.71 9.79
C LEU A 247 -4.02 -20.65 10.89
N PRO A 248 -4.75 -20.66 12.02
CA PRO A 248 -4.59 -19.65 13.06
C PRO A 248 -3.19 -19.68 13.68
N ILE A 249 -2.65 -20.88 13.91
CA ILE A 249 -1.33 -21.08 14.49
C ILE A 249 -0.25 -20.67 13.49
N ILE A 250 -0.35 -21.13 12.24
CA ILE A 250 0.63 -20.80 11.21
C ILE A 250 0.66 -19.29 10.94
N ASN A 251 -0.49 -18.61 10.82
CA ASN A 251 -0.51 -17.16 10.62
C ASN A 251 0.11 -16.40 11.78
N PHE A 252 -0.08 -16.85 13.02
CA PHE A 252 0.58 -16.28 14.18
C PHE A 252 2.09 -16.52 14.17
N LEU A 253 2.55 -17.70 13.75
CA LEU A 253 3.98 -17.96 13.58
C LEU A 253 4.57 -17.08 12.47
N LEU A 254 3.89 -16.96 11.32
CA LEU A 254 4.29 -16.12 10.19
C LEU A 254 4.30 -14.62 10.52
N SER A 255 3.65 -14.17 11.60
CA SER A 255 3.75 -12.78 12.06
C SER A 255 5.05 -12.48 12.83
N HIS A 256 5.93 -13.46 13.02
CA HIS A 256 7.24 -13.29 13.64
C HIS A 256 8.33 -13.44 12.57
N ALA A 257 9.30 -12.52 12.54
CA ALA A 257 10.21 -12.37 11.41
C ALA A 257 11.05 -13.64 11.16
N ASN A 258 11.59 -14.25 12.22
CA ASN A 258 12.45 -15.44 12.10
C ASN A 258 11.67 -16.68 11.65
N ALA A 259 10.45 -16.88 12.17
CA ALA A 259 9.60 -17.99 11.75
C ALA A 259 9.15 -17.82 10.29
N PHE A 260 8.82 -16.59 9.88
CA PHE A 260 8.53 -16.27 8.48
C PHE A 260 9.74 -16.50 7.58
N ALA A 261 10.93 -16.08 8.01
CA ALA A 261 12.19 -16.26 7.27
C ALA A 261 12.48 -17.74 6.99
N TYR A 262 12.19 -18.62 7.95
CA TYR A 262 12.28 -20.07 7.75
C TYR A 262 11.23 -20.55 6.74
N ALA A 263 9.96 -20.20 6.94
CA ALA A 263 8.87 -20.70 6.10
C ALA A 263 8.99 -20.26 4.63
N GLU A 264 9.40 -19.02 4.38
CA GLU A 264 9.50 -18.47 3.02
C GLU A 264 10.60 -19.14 2.17
N GLN A 265 11.66 -19.62 2.83
CA GLN A 265 12.75 -20.37 2.17
C GLN A 265 12.32 -21.78 1.74
N HIS A 266 11.34 -22.36 2.43
CA HIS A 266 10.82 -23.71 2.21
C HIS A 266 9.53 -23.66 1.37
N GLN A 267 9.69 -23.21 0.12
CA GLN A 267 8.57 -22.95 -0.80
C GLN A 267 7.77 -24.20 -1.18
N ILE A 268 8.34 -25.40 -1.09
CA ILE A 268 7.61 -26.61 -1.45
C ILE A 268 6.62 -26.95 -0.33
N GLU A 269 7.07 -26.77 0.91
CA GLU A 269 6.39 -27.21 2.12
C GLU A 269 5.34 -26.20 2.59
N TYR A 270 5.62 -24.89 2.50
CA TYR A 270 4.79 -23.87 3.17
C TYR A 270 4.22 -22.78 2.26
N ARG A 271 4.39 -22.87 0.94
CA ARG A 271 3.89 -21.85 -0.01
C ARG A 271 2.39 -21.60 0.11
N GLU A 272 1.60 -22.63 0.41
CA GLU A 272 0.15 -22.51 0.58
C GLU A 272 -0.25 -21.62 1.77
N TYR A 273 0.61 -21.51 2.78
CA TYR A 273 0.40 -20.64 3.94
C TYR A 273 1.08 -19.27 3.77
N VAL A 274 2.29 -19.26 3.21
CA VAL A 274 3.08 -18.03 3.02
C VAL A 274 2.42 -17.09 2.00
N THR A 275 1.91 -17.60 0.88
CA THR A 275 1.35 -16.75 -0.20
C THR A 275 0.12 -15.96 0.24
N PRO A 276 -0.91 -16.58 0.88
CA PRO A 276 -2.06 -15.83 1.39
C PRO A 276 -1.67 -14.85 2.50
N PHE A 277 -0.72 -15.23 3.38
CA PHE A 277 -0.22 -14.35 4.43
C PHE A 277 0.42 -13.09 3.84
N ILE A 278 1.34 -13.23 2.87
CA ILE A 278 1.97 -12.09 2.18
C ILE A 278 0.91 -11.22 1.50
N THR A 279 -0.04 -11.84 0.79
CA THR A 279 -1.09 -11.11 0.06
C THR A 279 -1.93 -10.27 1.01
N LYS A 280 -2.35 -10.85 2.13
CA LYS A 280 -3.07 -10.13 3.19
C LYS A 280 -2.21 -9.03 3.80
N LYS A 281 -0.95 -9.33 4.13
CA LYS A 281 -0.03 -8.36 4.75
C LYS A 281 0.22 -7.14 3.87
N LEU A 282 0.41 -7.34 2.56
CA LEU A 282 0.55 -6.25 1.58
C LEU A 282 -0.74 -5.43 1.45
N ALA A 283 -1.90 -6.07 1.42
CA ALA A 283 -3.19 -5.38 1.39
C ALA A 283 -3.43 -4.54 2.65
N ASP A 284 -3.15 -5.11 3.83
CA ASP A 284 -3.27 -4.42 5.12
C ASP A 284 -2.30 -3.21 5.19
N LEU A 285 -1.06 -3.37 4.70
CA LEU A 285 -0.10 -2.28 4.62
C LEU A 285 -0.54 -1.17 3.66
N GLN A 286 -1.06 -1.54 2.48
CA GLN A 286 -1.55 -0.57 1.51
C GLN A 286 -2.75 0.19 2.07
N ALA A 287 -3.67 -0.49 2.76
CA ALA A 287 -4.79 0.14 3.43
C ALA A 287 -4.32 1.11 4.52
N LEU A 288 -3.40 0.68 5.38
CA LEU A 288 -2.85 1.51 6.46
C LEU A 288 -2.12 2.75 5.91
N LYS A 289 -1.30 2.56 4.86
CA LYS A 289 -0.64 3.65 4.14
C LYS A 289 -1.67 4.64 3.59
N ASN A 290 -2.69 4.16 2.89
CA ASN A 290 -3.73 5.00 2.32
C ASN A 290 -4.50 5.77 3.41
N THR A 291 -4.78 5.14 4.56
CA THR A 291 -5.44 5.81 5.70
C THR A 291 -4.58 6.92 6.26
N ILE A 292 -3.29 6.66 6.49
CA ILE A 292 -2.35 7.66 7.03
C ILE A 292 -2.17 8.83 6.04
N GLU A 293 -2.01 8.53 4.75
CA GLU A 293 -1.90 9.55 3.69
C GLU A 293 -3.21 10.34 3.50
N HIS A 294 -4.36 9.73 3.79
CA HIS A 294 -5.66 10.41 3.79
C HIS A 294 -5.85 11.34 5.00
N GLU A 295 -5.42 10.91 6.19
CA GLU A 295 -5.47 11.72 7.42
C GLU A 295 -4.42 12.84 7.43
N ASN A 296 -3.26 12.62 6.82
CA ASN A 296 -2.20 13.61 6.65
C ASN A 296 -1.37 13.29 5.39
N ALA A 297 -1.59 14.07 4.32
CA ALA A 297 -0.89 13.89 3.04
C ALA A 297 0.64 14.05 3.12
N TYR A 298 1.17 14.59 4.22
CA TYR A 298 2.61 14.75 4.49
C TYR A 298 3.17 13.71 5.46
N ALA A 299 2.34 12.79 5.97
CA ALA A 299 2.80 11.73 6.85
C ALA A 299 3.61 10.71 6.04
N VAL A 300 4.91 10.62 6.33
CA VAL A 300 5.75 9.56 5.80
C VAL A 300 5.29 8.25 6.43
N PHE A 301 4.68 7.38 5.63
CA PHE A 301 4.33 6.04 6.08
C PHE A 301 5.60 5.25 6.40
N ASP A 302 5.79 4.95 7.69
CA ASP A 302 6.89 4.14 8.18
C ASP A 302 6.44 3.17 9.28
N ILE A 303 7.26 2.15 9.52
CA ILE A 303 7.05 1.13 10.54
C ILE A 303 7.96 1.42 11.73
N THR A 304 7.35 1.64 12.90
CA THR A 304 8.08 1.95 14.14
C THR A 304 8.65 0.71 14.84
N SER A 305 8.01 -0.45 14.65
CA SER A 305 8.44 -1.71 15.25
C SER A 305 9.59 -2.32 14.46
N SER A 306 10.76 -2.49 15.10
CA SER A 306 11.91 -3.16 14.47
C SER A 306 11.61 -4.61 14.05
N GLU A 307 10.76 -5.34 14.79
CA GLU A 307 10.41 -6.73 14.46
C GLU A 307 9.56 -6.79 13.19
N GLU A 308 8.50 -5.98 13.13
CA GLU A 308 7.70 -5.77 11.92
C GLU A 308 8.55 -5.34 10.71
N ALA A 309 9.50 -4.40 10.85
CA ALA A 309 10.39 -4.02 9.75
C ALA A 309 11.24 -5.21 9.25
N LYS A 310 11.72 -6.07 10.15
CA LYS A 310 12.43 -7.33 9.79
C LYS A 310 11.51 -8.33 9.11
N LEU A 311 10.26 -8.47 9.56
CA LEU A 311 9.27 -9.31 8.90
C LEU A 311 9.05 -8.84 7.46
N LEU A 312 8.86 -7.55 7.24
CA LEU A 312 8.69 -6.98 5.90
C LEU A 312 9.93 -7.10 5.02
N PHE A 313 11.13 -7.05 5.61
CA PHE A 313 12.37 -7.40 4.91
C PHE A 313 12.33 -8.83 4.37
N TYR A 314 11.86 -9.80 5.16
CA TYR A 314 11.73 -11.19 4.67
C TYR A 314 10.57 -11.38 3.70
N VAL A 315 9.48 -10.63 3.83
CA VAL A 315 8.43 -10.57 2.80
C VAL A 315 9.01 -10.10 1.47
N LEU A 316 9.81 -9.02 1.50
CA LEU A 316 10.53 -8.51 0.33
C LEU A 316 11.49 -9.57 -0.24
N ARG A 317 12.24 -10.28 0.62
CA ARG A 317 13.09 -11.41 0.21
C ARG A 317 12.31 -12.49 -0.53
N ASN A 318 11.11 -12.83 -0.06
CA ASN A 318 10.26 -13.81 -0.72
C ASN A 318 9.75 -13.32 -2.08
N LEU A 319 9.30 -12.06 -2.19
CA LEU A 319 8.87 -11.47 -3.46
C LEU A 319 10.01 -11.49 -4.51
N ILE A 320 11.23 -11.16 -4.09
CA ILE A 320 12.42 -11.24 -4.93
C ILE A 320 12.66 -12.68 -5.38
N ARG A 321 12.50 -13.64 -4.45
CA ARG A 321 12.69 -15.08 -4.71
C ARG A 321 11.71 -15.63 -5.75
N GLN A 322 10.49 -15.10 -5.80
CA GLN A 322 9.48 -15.52 -6.79
C GLN A 322 9.87 -15.14 -8.23
N ASN A 323 10.72 -14.11 -8.41
CA ASN A 323 11.13 -13.59 -9.72
C ASN A 323 9.96 -13.36 -10.69
N ASP A 324 8.87 -12.78 -10.17
CA ASP A 324 7.66 -12.48 -10.91
C ASP A 324 7.62 -10.97 -11.23
N PRO A 325 7.68 -10.56 -12.51
CA PRO A 325 7.59 -9.16 -12.91
C PRO A 325 6.31 -8.46 -12.44
N ALA A 326 5.21 -9.18 -12.22
CA ALA A 326 3.96 -8.61 -11.71
C ALA A 326 4.07 -8.13 -10.25
N ARG A 327 5.09 -8.58 -9.51
CA ARG A 327 5.37 -8.18 -8.12
C ARG A 327 6.23 -6.95 -7.99
N ARG A 328 6.53 -6.25 -9.10
CA ARG A 328 7.34 -5.03 -9.10
C ARG A 328 6.78 -3.96 -8.15
N ASP A 329 5.47 -3.71 -8.19
CA ASP A 329 4.84 -2.67 -7.38
C ASP A 329 4.82 -3.06 -5.88
N ASP A 330 4.64 -4.35 -5.58
CA ASP A 330 4.73 -4.88 -4.21
C ASP A 330 6.16 -4.70 -3.65
N ILE A 331 7.20 -4.95 -4.47
CA ILE A 331 8.61 -4.72 -4.12
C ILE A 331 8.87 -3.23 -3.89
N LEU A 332 8.36 -2.35 -4.76
CA LEU A 332 8.47 -0.90 -4.63
C LEU A 332 7.76 -0.37 -3.38
N LEU A 333 6.58 -0.90 -3.04
CA LEU A 333 5.85 -0.55 -1.83
C LEU A 333 6.72 -0.80 -0.59
N LEU A 334 7.30 -2.00 -0.47
CA LEU A 334 8.12 -2.37 0.68
C LEU A 334 9.44 -1.60 0.74
N ILE A 335 10.13 -1.41 -0.41
CA ILE A 335 11.34 -0.57 -0.47
C ILE A 335 11.00 0.89 -0.19
N GLY A 336 9.77 1.34 -0.45
CA GLY A 336 9.30 2.69 -0.15
C GLY A 336 9.30 3.01 1.35
N ILE A 337 9.07 2.02 2.20
CA ILE A 337 9.01 2.15 3.67
C ILE A 337 10.43 2.45 4.20
N PRO A 338 10.67 3.60 4.87
CA PRO A 338 12.00 4.01 5.31
C PRO A 338 12.73 2.98 6.19
N SER A 339 12.05 2.42 7.20
CA SER A 339 12.60 1.39 8.09
C SER A 339 13.01 0.12 7.35
N VAL A 340 12.23 -0.35 6.36
CA VAL A 340 12.57 -1.53 5.54
C VAL A 340 13.72 -1.21 4.59
N LYS A 341 13.72 -0.02 3.97
CA LYS A 341 14.80 0.47 3.10
C LYS A 341 16.13 0.53 3.84
N ALA A 342 16.12 0.99 5.10
CA ALA A 342 17.30 1.04 5.95
C ALA A 342 17.92 -0.34 6.17
N LEU A 343 17.12 -1.41 6.22
CA LEU A 343 17.60 -2.78 6.39
C LEU A 343 18.19 -3.40 5.12
N ALA A 344 17.88 -2.88 3.92
CA ALA A 344 18.19 -3.52 2.64
C ALA A 344 19.69 -3.80 2.39
N HIS A 345 20.58 -2.99 2.97
CA HIS A 345 22.04 -3.15 2.87
C HIS A 345 22.66 -3.88 4.07
N THR A 346 21.94 -3.93 5.19
CA THR A 346 22.44 -4.43 6.47
C THR A 346 22.48 -5.95 6.52
N GLU A 347 23.29 -6.49 7.43
CA GLU A 347 23.37 -7.93 7.70
C GLU A 347 22.22 -8.36 8.63
N ILE A 348 21.03 -8.56 8.06
CA ILE A 348 19.90 -9.13 8.81
C ILE A 348 20.15 -10.62 9.11
N THR A 349 20.59 -11.36 8.10
CA THR A 349 21.17 -12.70 8.31
C THR A 349 22.67 -12.53 8.58
N PRO A 350 23.20 -13.08 9.69
CA PRO A 350 24.60 -12.88 10.07
C PRO A 350 25.59 -13.27 8.95
N ASN A 351 26.56 -12.39 8.64
CA ASN A 351 27.55 -12.58 7.56
C ASN A 351 26.97 -12.57 6.13
N HIS A 352 25.76 -12.06 5.94
CA HIS A 352 25.13 -11.91 4.63
C HIS A 352 24.79 -10.43 4.33
N PRO A 353 25.80 -9.58 4.07
CA PRO A 353 25.54 -8.20 3.66
C PRO A 353 24.89 -8.16 2.28
N ASN A 354 24.05 -7.14 2.04
CA ASN A 354 23.32 -6.99 0.77
C ASN A 354 22.55 -8.26 0.35
N GLU A 355 22.00 -9.01 1.31
CA GLU A 355 21.37 -10.33 1.07
C GLU A 355 20.32 -10.29 -0.05
N LEU A 356 19.45 -9.27 -0.05
CA LEU A 356 18.40 -9.13 -1.06
C LEU A 356 18.97 -8.95 -2.47
N LEU A 357 20.04 -8.15 -2.61
CA LEU A 357 20.69 -7.93 -3.90
C LEU A 357 21.38 -9.20 -4.38
N ARG A 358 22.08 -9.90 -3.48
CA ARG A 358 22.73 -11.18 -3.79
C ARG A 358 21.72 -12.22 -4.27
N LEU A 359 20.57 -12.30 -3.58
CA LEU A 359 19.48 -13.19 -3.97
C LEU A 359 18.95 -12.83 -5.36
N ALA A 360 18.62 -11.55 -5.60
CA ALA A 360 18.13 -11.09 -6.89
C ALA A 360 19.09 -11.46 -8.04
N LEU A 361 20.39 -11.22 -7.85
CA LEU A 361 21.41 -11.54 -8.84
C LEU A 361 21.55 -13.05 -9.08
N SER A 362 21.56 -13.85 -8.02
CA SER A 362 21.67 -15.31 -8.13
C SER A 362 20.50 -15.95 -8.89
N LEU A 363 19.32 -15.31 -8.83
CA LEU A 363 18.10 -15.76 -9.49
C LEU A 363 17.91 -15.13 -10.89
N GLY A 364 18.76 -14.17 -11.27
CA GLY A 364 18.56 -13.39 -12.50
C GLY A 364 17.32 -12.49 -12.45
N ASN A 365 16.89 -12.06 -11.25
CA ASN A 365 15.79 -11.12 -11.08
C ASN A 365 16.30 -9.69 -11.32
N GLU A 366 16.38 -9.31 -12.59
CA GLU A 366 16.87 -8.00 -13.04
C GLU A 366 16.07 -6.86 -12.42
N THR A 367 14.74 -6.98 -12.37
CA THR A 367 13.85 -5.97 -11.78
C THR A 367 14.19 -5.70 -10.30
N ALA A 368 14.33 -6.74 -9.49
CA ALA A 368 14.69 -6.57 -8.08
C ALA A 368 16.12 -6.03 -7.91
N ALA A 369 17.07 -6.53 -8.71
CA ALA A 369 18.47 -6.08 -8.64
C ALA A 369 18.59 -4.58 -8.98
N GLU A 370 17.89 -4.11 -10.01
CA GLU A 370 17.81 -2.69 -10.38
C GLU A 370 17.23 -1.83 -9.25
N LEU A 371 16.08 -2.23 -8.69
CA LEU A 371 15.42 -1.49 -7.61
C LEU A 371 16.30 -1.39 -6.36
N LEU A 372 17.00 -2.47 -6.00
CA LEU A 372 17.91 -2.50 -4.85
C LEU A 372 19.18 -1.67 -5.08
N LEU A 373 19.75 -1.69 -6.28
CA LEU A 373 20.90 -0.84 -6.66
C LEU A 373 20.54 0.65 -6.72
N GLY A 374 19.24 0.97 -6.79
CA GLY A 374 18.73 2.33 -6.60
C GLY A 374 18.94 2.89 -5.18
N ILE A 375 19.15 2.03 -4.17
CA ILE A 375 19.41 2.45 -2.79
C ILE A 375 20.91 2.77 -2.63
N PRO A 376 21.30 4.01 -2.27
CA PRO A 376 22.71 4.42 -2.19
C PRO A 376 23.56 3.49 -1.31
N ALA A 377 23.07 3.16 -0.11
CA ALA A 377 23.79 2.29 0.82
C ALA A 377 24.02 0.87 0.28
N VAL A 378 23.05 0.29 -0.45
CA VAL A 378 23.20 -1.02 -1.10
C VAL A 378 24.27 -0.95 -2.18
N ARG A 379 24.22 0.10 -3.02
CA ARG A 379 25.16 0.32 -4.13
C ARG A 379 26.58 0.57 -3.64
N GLU A 380 26.75 1.40 -2.62
CA GLU A 380 28.06 1.70 -2.02
C GLU A 380 28.70 0.43 -1.46
N LEU A 381 27.93 -0.35 -0.68
CA LEU A 381 28.40 -1.61 -0.14
C LEU A 381 28.73 -2.62 -1.25
N ALA A 382 27.96 -2.60 -2.34
CA ALA A 382 28.21 -3.45 -3.49
C ALA A 382 29.52 -3.10 -4.22
N ALA A 383 29.78 -1.79 -4.40
CA ALA A 383 30.97 -1.27 -5.05
C ALA A 383 32.25 -1.48 -4.23
N GLN A 384 32.18 -1.36 -2.90
CA GLN A 384 33.32 -1.46 -1.99
C GLN A 384 33.95 -2.86 -1.97
N ASN A 385 33.16 -3.91 -2.16
CA ASN A 385 33.60 -5.24 -1.80
C ASN A 385 33.89 -6.21 -2.95
N ASN A 386 33.63 -5.84 -4.21
CA ASN A 386 33.89 -6.71 -5.39
C ASN A 386 33.28 -8.14 -5.29
N PHE A 387 32.36 -8.40 -4.35
CA PHE A 387 31.93 -9.75 -3.94
C PHE A 387 31.25 -10.54 -5.07
N TYR A 388 30.58 -9.85 -5.98
CA TYR A 388 29.51 -10.43 -6.78
C TYR A 388 29.95 -11.10 -8.08
N ARG A 389 31.27 -11.27 -8.31
CA ARG A 389 31.79 -11.99 -9.49
C ARG A 389 31.40 -13.47 -9.52
N VAL A 390 31.07 -14.06 -8.37
CA VAL A 390 30.75 -15.50 -8.25
C VAL A 390 29.27 -15.78 -8.50
N GLU A 391 28.37 -14.89 -8.11
CA GLU A 391 26.93 -14.99 -8.37
C GLU A 391 26.54 -14.67 -9.83
N GLN A 392 27.48 -14.16 -10.66
CA GLN A 392 27.33 -13.76 -12.08
C GLN A 392 27.16 -14.89 -13.10
N ARG A 393 26.52 -16.02 -12.76
CA ARG A 393 26.42 -17.16 -13.69
C ARG A 393 25.65 -16.89 -15.00
N ASN A 394 24.90 -15.78 -15.10
CA ASN A 394 24.06 -15.44 -16.25
C ASN A 394 24.48 -14.17 -17.03
N GLY A 395 25.70 -13.63 -16.85
CA GLY A 395 26.23 -12.58 -17.74
C GLY A 395 25.78 -11.13 -17.45
N LEU A 396 25.22 -10.85 -16.28
CA LEU A 396 25.00 -9.47 -15.80
C LEU A 396 26.33 -8.90 -15.30
N ASP A 397 26.97 -8.03 -16.10
CA ASP A 397 28.20 -7.35 -15.70
C ASP A 397 27.88 -6.29 -14.63
N LEU A 398 28.14 -6.63 -13.37
CA LEU A 398 27.92 -5.76 -12.21
C LEU A 398 28.88 -4.58 -12.18
N GLN A 399 30.07 -4.74 -12.80
CA GLN A 399 30.94 -3.60 -13.01
C GLN A 399 30.27 -2.70 -14.05
N ALA A 400 29.72 -3.20 -15.16
CA ALA A 400 28.95 -2.39 -16.10
C ALA A 400 27.59 -1.90 -15.58
N LEU A 401 26.95 -2.52 -14.57
CA LEU A 401 25.68 -2.10 -13.93
C LEU A 401 25.91 -1.10 -12.78
N ALA A 402 26.96 -1.28 -11.98
CA ALA A 402 27.38 -0.35 -10.92
C ALA A 402 28.22 0.82 -11.47
N GLN A 403 28.94 0.61 -12.59
CA GLN A 403 29.59 1.66 -13.38
C GLN A 403 28.72 2.18 -14.52
N ASN A 404 27.59 1.52 -14.85
CA ASN A 404 26.45 2.21 -15.44
C ASN A 404 25.93 3.15 -14.37
N ARG A 405 26.55 4.33 -14.32
CA ARG A 405 26.01 5.52 -13.68
C ARG A 405 24.64 5.90 -14.28
N GLU A 406 24.22 5.22 -15.36
CA GLU A 406 22.90 5.24 -15.98
C GLU A 406 21.83 4.35 -15.34
N SER A 407 22.13 3.46 -14.38
CA SER A 407 21.13 2.59 -13.73
C SER A 407 20.32 3.32 -12.65
N SER A 408 19.58 4.32 -13.12
CA SER A 408 18.47 5.01 -12.44
C SER A 408 17.14 4.39 -12.91
N MET A 409 17.13 3.07 -13.06
CA MET A 409 16.05 2.24 -13.61
C MET A 409 14.99 2.08 -12.50
N THR A 410 14.05 3.00 -12.24
CA THR A 410 13.01 3.49 -13.13
C THR A 410 12.37 4.76 -12.57
N ALA A 411 12.82 5.95 -12.98
CA ALA A 411 12.01 7.18 -12.82
C ALA A 411 10.89 7.28 -13.88
N LEU A 412 11.00 6.45 -14.94
CA LEU A 412 10.16 6.44 -16.12
C LEU A 412 9.50 5.07 -16.29
N THR A 413 8.20 5.04 -16.55
CA THR A 413 7.41 3.86 -16.93
C THR A 413 7.96 3.20 -18.19
N GLN A 414 7.63 1.94 -18.45
CA GLN A 414 8.03 1.26 -19.70
C GLN A 414 7.60 2.03 -20.96
N GLY A 415 6.46 2.72 -20.91
CA GLY A 415 6.01 3.60 -21.99
C GLY A 415 6.90 4.82 -22.16
N GLU A 416 7.31 5.46 -21.06
CA GLU A 416 8.23 6.61 -21.07
C GLU A 416 9.64 6.23 -21.52
N GLN A 417 10.14 5.05 -21.14
CA GLN A 417 11.42 4.52 -21.61
C GLN A 417 11.42 4.32 -23.13
N LYS A 418 10.37 3.70 -23.68
CA LYS A 418 10.20 3.54 -25.14
C LYS A 418 10.10 4.89 -25.87
N ARG A 419 9.46 5.90 -25.27
CA ARG A 419 9.39 7.25 -25.83
C ARG A 419 10.74 7.95 -25.83
N LEU A 420 11.49 7.84 -24.74
CA LEU A 420 12.84 8.38 -24.63
C LEU A 420 13.80 7.71 -25.63
N GLU A 421 13.71 6.39 -25.80
CA GLU A 421 14.53 5.65 -26.77
C GLU A 421 14.33 6.14 -28.22
N LYS A 422 13.12 6.58 -28.57
CA LYS A 422 12.83 7.17 -29.89
C LYS A 422 13.48 8.54 -30.08
N ALA A 423 13.37 9.41 -29.07
CA ALA A 423 14.07 10.69 -29.08
C ALA A 423 15.59 10.49 -29.14
N ILE A 424 16.14 9.51 -28.41
CA ILE A 424 17.55 9.10 -28.50
C ILE A 424 17.89 8.67 -29.92
N THR A 425 17.12 7.77 -30.53
CA THR A 425 17.38 7.29 -31.89
C THR A 425 17.44 8.44 -32.91
N HIS A 426 16.57 9.44 -32.76
CA HIS A 426 16.49 10.57 -33.69
C HIS A 426 17.57 11.65 -33.45
N TYR A 427 17.75 12.09 -32.20
CA TYR A 427 18.60 13.25 -31.87
C TYR A 427 20.04 12.88 -31.48
N GLN A 428 20.32 11.64 -31.08
CA GLN A 428 21.68 11.21 -30.73
C GLN A 428 22.69 11.40 -31.88
N PRO A 429 22.35 11.14 -33.17
CA PRO A 429 23.25 11.43 -34.29
C PRO A 429 23.58 12.92 -34.42
N MET A 430 22.58 13.79 -34.25
CA MET A 430 22.75 15.25 -34.29
C MET A 430 23.63 15.73 -33.13
N LEU A 431 23.39 15.20 -31.93
CA LEU A 431 24.20 15.50 -30.74
C LEU A 431 25.65 15.05 -30.89
N LYS A 432 25.89 13.90 -31.53
CA LYS A 432 27.26 13.43 -31.85
C LYS A 432 27.94 14.32 -32.89
N GLN A 433 27.20 14.82 -33.88
CA GLN A 433 27.73 15.69 -34.92
C GLN A 433 28.10 17.08 -34.37
N ALA A 434 27.24 17.67 -33.52
CA ALA A 434 27.49 18.96 -32.89
C ALA A 434 28.45 18.87 -31.69
N SER A 435 28.59 17.70 -31.07
CA SER A 435 29.20 17.43 -29.76
C SER A 435 28.38 17.95 -28.57
N VAL A 436 28.39 17.20 -27.47
CA VAL A 436 27.68 17.56 -26.23
C VAL A 436 28.10 18.94 -25.70
N PRO A 437 29.40 19.28 -25.60
CA PRO A 437 29.80 20.60 -25.10
C PRO A 437 29.28 21.77 -25.93
N ALA A 438 29.27 21.66 -27.26
CA ALA A 438 28.79 22.75 -28.11
C ALA A 438 27.28 23.00 -27.97
N VAL A 439 26.48 21.92 -27.85
CA VAL A 439 25.03 22.04 -27.62
C VAL A 439 24.73 22.61 -26.24
N MET A 440 25.50 22.21 -25.22
CA MET A 440 25.37 22.78 -23.88
C MET A 440 25.77 24.26 -23.83
N GLU A 441 26.81 24.66 -24.57
CA GLU A 441 27.23 26.05 -24.69
C GLU A 441 26.16 26.91 -25.40
N ASP A 442 25.51 26.36 -26.43
CA ASP A 442 24.40 27.02 -27.13
C ASP A 442 23.19 27.24 -26.19
N LEU A 443 22.83 26.22 -25.40
CA LEU A 443 21.80 26.35 -24.36
C LEU A 443 22.19 27.42 -23.31
N TYR A 444 23.42 27.40 -22.84
CA TYR A 444 23.92 28.35 -21.84
C TYR A 444 23.90 29.80 -22.37
N THR A 445 24.31 29.98 -23.62
CA THR A 445 24.27 31.27 -24.33
C THR A 445 22.83 31.75 -24.53
N THR A 446 21.92 30.84 -24.90
CA THR A 446 20.49 31.14 -25.07
C THR A 446 19.86 31.63 -23.76
N LEU A 447 20.17 30.97 -22.64
CA LEU A 447 19.72 31.40 -21.31
C LEU A 447 20.28 32.77 -20.92
N ALA A 448 21.56 33.03 -21.19
CA ALA A 448 22.19 34.32 -20.95
C ALA A 448 21.51 35.45 -21.74
N GLN A 449 21.27 35.23 -23.05
CA GLN A 449 20.61 36.20 -23.92
C GLN A 449 19.16 36.46 -23.50
N GLN A 450 18.42 35.42 -23.09
CA GLN A 450 17.06 35.59 -22.57
C GLN A 450 17.03 36.40 -21.28
N TYR A 451 18.01 36.20 -20.39
CA TYR A 451 18.13 37.01 -19.18
C TYR A 451 18.48 38.47 -19.51
N GLU A 452 19.40 38.72 -20.43
CA GLU A 452 19.76 40.09 -20.83
C GLU A 452 18.58 40.86 -21.45
N ASN A 453 17.69 40.16 -22.17
CA ASN A 453 16.47 40.75 -22.73
C ASN A 453 15.40 41.04 -21.67
N ASN A 454 15.36 40.27 -20.58
CA ASN A 454 14.43 40.43 -19.48
C ASN A 454 15.14 40.16 -18.14
N PRO A 455 15.95 41.11 -17.65
CA PRO A 455 16.76 40.90 -16.46
C PRO A 455 15.94 41.02 -15.17
N ALA A 456 16.42 40.37 -14.10
CA ALA A 456 15.84 40.58 -12.78
C ALA A 456 16.06 42.04 -12.35
N THR A 457 15.05 42.65 -11.76
CA THR A 457 15.11 44.05 -11.32
C THR A 457 14.80 44.16 -9.84
N LEU A 458 15.41 45.15 -9.20
CA LEU A 458 15.21 45.47 -7.79
C LEU A 458 14.76 46.93 -7.68
N THR A 459 13.66 47.19 -6.97
CA THR A 459 13.21 48.56 -6.70
C THR A 459 13.68 48.97 -5.32
N ILE A 460 14.51 50.00 -5.24
CA ILE A 460 14.97 50.60 -3.98
C ILE A 460 14.35 51.98 -3.80
N GLU A 461 13.97 52.30 -2.57
CA GLU A 461 13.43 53.61 -2.21
C GLU A 461 14.54 54.44 -1.54
N GLN A 462 15.01 55.47 -2.22
CA GLN A 462 16.00 56.41 -1.69
C GLN A 462 15.39 57.80 -1.60
N GLN A 463 15.32 58.35 -0.39
CA GLN A 463 14.85 59.71 -0.12
C GLN A 463 13.44 60.02 -0.70
N GLY A 464 12.55 59.02 -0.75
CA GLY A 464 11.17 59.16 -1.26
C GLY A 464 11.03 59.02 -2.78
N ASN A 465 12.11 58.71 -3.52
CA ASN A 465 12.06 58.34 -4.93
C ASN A 465 12.36 56.83 -5.09
N GLN A 466 11.53 56.14 -5.88
CA GLN A 466 11.76 54.77 -6.29
C GLN A 466 12.75 54.73 -7.46
N THR A 467 13.87 54.04 -7.29
CA THR A 467 14.85 53.78 -8.35
C THR A 467 14.96 52.28 -8.60
N THR A 468 14.83 51.87 -9.85
CA THR A 468 14.95 50.48 -10.27
C THR A 468 16.39 50.17 -10.67
N ILE A 469 16.99 49.17 -10.05
CA ILE A 469 18.30 48.62 -10.38
C ILE A 469 18.10 47.37 -11.22
N THR A 470 18.74 47.33 -12.38
CA THR A 470 18.86 46.10 -13.19
C THR A 470 19.97 45.23 -12.63
N LEU A 471 19.66 43.98 -12.31
CA LEU A 471 20.63 43.04 -11.76
C LEU A 471 21.45 42.40 -12.89
N PRO A 472 22.78 42.27 -12.75
CA PRO A 472 23.64 41.67 -13.76
C PRO A 472 23.53 40.15 -13.77
N LEU A 473 23.91 39.49 -14.87
CA LEU A 473 23.91 38.02 -14.96
C LEU A 473 24.99 37.38 -14.05
N GLY A 474 26.19 37.95 -14.02
CA GLY A 474 27.36 37.35 -13.37
C GLY A 474 27.51 37.70 -11.89
N TRP A 475 28.05 36.76 -11.12
CA TRP A 475 28.29 36.93 -9.68
C TRP A 475 29.25 38.08 -9.38
N GLU A 476 30.35 38.18 -10.12
CA GLU A 476 31.35 39.23 -9.92
C GLU A 476 30.76 40.63 -10.14
N ALA A 477 29.90 40.77 -11.16
CA ALA A 477 29.21 42.01 -11.45
C ALA A 477 28.19 42.36 -10.35
N LEU A 478 27.51 41.37 -9.76
CA LEU A 478 26.65 41.56 -8.59
C LEU A 478 27.46 42.07 -7.39
N GLN A 479 28.62 41.48 -7.10
CA GLN A 479 29.50 41.92 -6.00
C GLN A 479 30.00 43.36 -6.22
N ALA A 480 30.24 43.76 -7.46
CA ALA A 480 30.67 45.11 -7.83
C ALA A 480 29.59 46.19 -7.62
N LEU A 481 28.32 45.81 -7.40
CA LEU A 481 27.25 46.78 -7.07
C LEU A 481 27.35 47.33 -5.64
N HIS A 482 28.14 46.70 -4.76
CA HIS A 482 28.36 47.13 -3.37
C HIS A 482 27.06 47.46 -2.61
N LEU A 483 26.05 46.61 -2.77
CA LEU A 483 24.74 46.76 -2.12
C LEU A 483 24.86 46.60 -0.60
N ASP A 484 24.04 47.33 0.16
CA ASP A 484 23.92 47.10 1.60
C ASP A 484 23.25 45.74 1.89
N ALA A 485 23.37 45.25 3.12
CA ALA A 485 22.94 43.90 3.48
C ALA A 485 21.46 43.61 3.20
N SER A 486 20.56 44.59 3.37
CA SER A 486 19.12 44.39 3.12
C SER A 486 18.85 44.33 1.63
N THR A 487 19.33 45.33 0.89
CA THR A 487 19.21 45.41 -0.57
C THR A 487 19.83 44.20 -1.26
N TYR A 488 20.94 43.68 -0.73
CA TYR A 488 21.58 42.48 -1.25
C TYR A 488 20.72 41.23 -1.08
N GLN A 489 20.04 41.06 0.06
CA GLN A 489 19.11 39.94 0.25
C GLN A 489 17.91 40.02 -0.69
N ASP A 490 17.40 41.22 -0.94
CA ASP A 490 16.30 41.41 -1.90
C ASP A 490 16.76 41.17 -3.35
N ALA A 491 18.01 41.53 -3.68
CA ALA A 491 18.62 41.17 -4.96
C ALA A 491 18.71 39.64 -5.13
N LEU A 492 19.16 38.91 -4.10
CA LEU A 492 19.20 37.44 -4.11
C LEU A 492 17.81 36.84 -4.33
N LYS A 493 16.78 37.32 -3.63
CA LYS A 493 15.39 36.87 -3.84
C LYS A 493 14.91 37.12 -5.26
N ALA A 494 15.22 38.29 -5.85
CA ALA A 494 14.88 38.59 -7.23
C ALA A 494 15.56 37.61 -8.21
N TYR A 495 16.82 37.22 -7.96
CA TYR A 495 17.48 36.16 -8.72
C TYR A 495 16.82 34.80 -8.55
N TYR A 496 16.42 34.43 -7.34
CA TYR A 496 15.80 33.13 -7.05
C TYR A 496 14.43 32.97 -7.73
N GLN A 497 13.66 34.06 -7.80
CA GLN A 497 12.37 34.10 -8.50
C GLN A 497 12.51 34.09 -10.04
N HIS A 498 13.67 34.50 -10.57
CA HIS A 498 13.88 34.64 -12.00
C HIS A 498 14.21 33.29 -12.68
N LYS A 499 13.22 32.65 -13.30
CA LYS A 499 13.34 31.28 -13.84
C LYS A 499 14.51 31.09 -14.81
N VAL A 500 14.70 31.98 -15.79
CA VAL A 500 15.82 31.89 -16.74
C VAL A 500 17.18 31.94 -16.03
N HIS A 501 17.29 32.77 -14.99
CA HIS A 501 18.54 32.90 -14.25
C HIS A 501 18.74 31.66 -13.35
N SER A 502 17.67 31.13 -12.75
CA SER A 502 17.73 29.87 -12.00
C SER A 502 18.14 28.69 -12.88
N ALA A 503 17.64 28.59 -14.11
CA ALA A 503 18.09 27.58 -15.09
C ALA A 503 19.56 27.78 -15.49
N TRP A 504 19.99 29.04 -15.69
CA TRP A 504 21.38 29.36 -15.99
C TRP A 504 22.33 28.98 -14.83
N ARG A 505 21.96 29.30 -13.59
CA ARG A 505 22.72 28.92 -12.38
C ARG A 505 22.74 27.41 -12.13
N TYR A 506 21.68 26.69 -12.51
CA TYR A 506 21.67 25.23 -12.44
C TYR A 506 22.79 24.63 -13.30
N LEU A 507 23.09 25.24 -14.45
CA LEU A 507 24.13 24.80 -15.40
C LEU A 507 25.51 25.44 -15.15
N SER A 508 25.67 26.28 -14.13
CA SER A 508 26.94 26.99 -13.88
C SER A 508 27.88 26.19 -12.98
N LYS A 509 29.19 26.32 -13.25
CA LYS A 509 30.27 25.69 -12.50
C LYS A 509 31.44 26.67 -12.30
N PRO A 510 31.72 27.13 -11.07
CA PRO A 510 30.92 26.92 -9.85
C PRO A 510 29.60 27.72 -9.87
N ASN A 511 28.63 27.33 -9.03
CA ASN A 511 27.43 28.12 -8.76
C ASN A 511 27.55 28.82 -7.39
N PRO A 512 27.85 30.13 -7.35
CA PRO A 512 28.03 30.86 -6.09
C PRO A 512 26.72 31.20 -5.36
N TRP A 513 25.55 30.95 -5.96
CA TRP A 513 24.24 31.14 -5.32
C TRP A 513 23.73 29.89 -4.58
N MET A 514 24.54 28.84 -4.51
CA MET A 514 24.19 27.58 -3.86
C MET A 514 23.98 27.75 -2.34
N HIS A 515 23.01 27.05 -1.77
CA HIS A 515 22.82 27.03 -0.32
C HIS A 515 23.98 26.34 0.40
N GLU A 516 24.39 26.84 1.58
CA GLU A 516 25.50 26.27 2.37
C GLU A 516 25.29 24.79 2.69
N HIS A 517 24.04 24.41 3.01
CA HIS A 517 23.62 23.04 3.34
C HIS A 517 22.93 22.29 2.19
N ALA A 518 23.19 22.64 0.93
CA ALA A 518 22.63 21.88 -0.19
C ALA A 518 23.15 20.43 -0.20
N SER A 519 22.25 19.45 -0.23
CA SER A 519 22.58 18.02 -0.06
C SER A 519 22.97 17.29 -1.35
N TYR A 520 22.54 17.78 -2.52
CA TYR A 520 22.70 17.10 -3.82
C TYR A 520 23.59 17.89 -4.78
N VAL A 521 24.83 18.16 -4.36
CA VAL A 521 25.78 19.03 -5.06
C VAL A 521 27.16 18.40 -5.17
N TYR A 522 27.92 18.82 -6.18
CA TYR A 522 29.37 18.64 -6.22
C TYR A 522 30.05 19.74 -5.40
N VAL A 523 31.14 19.38 -4.72
CA VAL A 523 32.00 20.30 -3.96
C VAL A 523 33.39 20.25 -4.56
N ASN A 524 33.99 21.41 -4.84
CA ASN A 524 35.36 21.47 -5.35
C ASN A 524 36.32 20.89 -4.28
N PRO A 525 37.15 19.87 -4.61
CA PRO A 525 38.14 19.33 -3.68
C PRO A 525 39.20 20.35 -3.25
N ASP A 526 39.50 21.33 -4.10
CA ASP A 526 40.52 22.36 -3.86
C ASP A 526 39.95 23.60 -3.16
N ASN A 527 38.63 23.79 -3.17
CA ASN A 527 37.94 24.91 -2.52
C ASN A 527 36.54 24.49 -2.03
N THR A 528 36.40 24.14 -0.75
CA THR A 528 35.14 23.62 -0.19
C THR A 528 33.97 24.63 -0.21
N GLN A 529 34.24 25.91 -0.51
CA GLN A 529 33.21 26.94 -0.72
C GLN A 529 32.60 26.90 -2.11
N GLU A 530 33.28 26.30 -3.09
CA GLU A 530 32.76 26.16 -4.45
C GLU A 530 31.90 24.92 -4.58
N LYS A 531 30.63 25.12 -4.93
CA LYS A 531 29.64 24.06 -5.13
C LYS A 531 28.91 24.27 -6.44
N TRP A 532 28.44 23.19 -7.07
CA TRP A 532 27.57 23.24 -8.24
C TRP A 532 26.64 22.03 -8.28
N SER A 533 25.60 22.10 -9.10
CA SER A 533 24.63 21.02 -9.23
C SER A 533 25.24 19.79 -9.91
N THR A 534 24.54 18.66 -9.90
CA THR A 534 24.98 17.42 -10.56
C THR A 534 24.75 17.42 -12.08
N PHE A 535 24.49 18.58 -12.70
CA PHE A 535 24.13 18.70 -14.13
C PHE A 535 25.14 18.07 -15.10
N GLU A 536 26.42 18.02 -14.72
CA GLU A 536 27.49 17.42 -15.54
C GLU A 536 27.18 15.96 -15.92
N GLU A 537 26.48 15.22 -15.06
CA GLU A 537 26.06 13.84 -15.32
C GLU A 537 24.94 13.72 -16.34
N TYR A 538 24.22 14.82 -16.59
CA TYR A 538 23.04 14.87 -17.43
C TYR A 538 23.25 15.66 -18.73
N GLN A 539 24.45 16.18 -19.00
CA GLN A 539 24.72 17.04 -20.17
C GLN A 539 24.29 16.38 -21.49
N SER A 540 24.52 15.08 -21.65
CA SER A 540 24.07 14.34 -22.84
C SER A 540 22.55 14.34 -22.97
N LEU A 541 21.82 14.10 -21.88
CA LEU A 541 20.35 14.07 -21.88
C LEU A 541 19.77 15.49 -22.03
N ILE A 542 20.31 16.48 -21.31
CA ILE A 542 19.91 17.88 -21.41
C ILE A 542 20.12 18.39 -22.84
N GLY A 543 21.28 18.12 -23.44
CA GLY A 543 21.59 18.51 -24.81
C GLY A 543 20.66 17.83 -25.82
N LEU A 544 20.37 16.54 -25.64
CA LEU A 544 19.41 15.81 -26.49
C LEU A 544 18.00 16.41 -26.42
N LEU A 545 17.50 16.66 -25.21
CA LEU A 545 16.17 17.24 -25.00
C LEU A 545 16.11 18.68 -25.51
N TYR A 546 17.17 19.46 -25.33
CA TYR A 546 17.29 20.81 -25.89
C TYR A 546 17.21 20.80 -27.42
N LEU A 547 17.90 19.86 -28.09
CA LEU A 547 17.76 19.67 -29.54
C LEU A 547 16.30 19.38 -29.94
N ALA A 548 15.59 18.54 -29.19
CA ALA A 548 14.16 18.26 -29.43
C ALA A 548 13.27 19.49 -29.20
N VAL A 549 13.64 20.34 -28.24
CA VAL A 549 12.92 21.59 -27.93
C VAL A 549 13.04 22.60 -29.08
N ILE A 550 14.24 22.78 -29.62
CA ILE A 550 14.51 23.78 -30.67
C ILE A 550 14.24 23.26 -32.09
N ASP A 551 13.88 21.98 -32.25
CA ASP A 551 13.61 21.37 -33.55
C ASP A 551 12.31 21.91 -34.17
N LYS A 552 12.48 22.82 -35.14
CA LYS A 552 11.38 23.42 -35.91
C LYS A 552 10.82 22.50 -37.01
N THR A 553 11.44 21.35 -37.26
CA THR A 553 10.96 20.39 -38.26
C THR A 553 9.86 19.49 -37.72
N MET A 554 9.75 19.37 -36.39
CA MET A 554 8.70 18.62 -35.72
C MET A 554 7.52 19.53 -35.33
N PRO A 555 6.26 19.13 -35.61
CA PRO A 555 5.10 19.95 -35.26
C PRO A 555 4.95 20.10 -33.74
N CYS A 556 4.31 21.18 -33.30
CA CYS A 556 3.86 21.33 -31.92
C CYS A 556 2.42 20.79 -31.78
N LEU A 557 2.19 19.94 -30.79
CA LEU A 557 0.90 19.34 -30.47
C LEU A 557 0.35 19.91 -29.13
N ASP A 558 -0.88 19.55 -28.76
CA ASP A 558 -1.55 19.96 -27.51
C ASP A 558 -1.60 21.49 -27.27
N HIS A 559 -1.83 22.26 -28.34
CA HIS A 559 -1.89 23.73 -28.33
C HIS A 559 -0.58 24.45 -27.92
N HIS A 560 0.56 23.74 -27.87
CA HIS A 560 1.85 24.35 -27.65
C HIS A 560 2.38 25.05 -28.92
N THR A 561 3.17 26.11 -28.73
CA THR A 561 4.03 26.73 -29.76
C THR A 561 5.51 26.40 -29.49
N PHE A 562 6.38 26.68 -30.47
CA PHE A 562 7.83 26.52 -30.29
C PHE A 562 8.37 27.36 -29.13
N GLU A 563 7.85 28.57 -28.96
CA GLU A 563 8.20 29.48 -27.86
C GLU A 563 7.76 28.89 -26.53
N SER A 564 6.51 28.40 -26.42
CA SER A 564 6.01 27.80 -25.18
C SER A 564 6.74 26.51 -24.80
N ARG A 565 7.21 25.73 -25.79
CA ARG A 565 8.00 24.51 -25.58
C ARG A 565 9.35 24.85 -24.96
N LEU A 566 10.03 25.86 -25.51
CA LEU A 566 11.31 26.34 -24.98
C LEU A 566 11.14 26.96 -23.59
N GLU A 567 10.10 27.77 -23.39
CA GLU A 567 9.79 28.36 -22.08
C GLU A 567 9.55 27.27 -21.03
N HIS A 568 8.77 26.24 -21.34
CA HIS A 568 8.52 25.12 -20.42
C HIS A 568 9.80 24.35 -20.09
N PHE A 569 10.64 24.08 -21.09
CA PHE A 569 11.94 23.43 -20.87
C PHE A 569 12.81 24.21 -19.88
N ILE A 570 12.89 25.54 -20.05
CA ILE A 570 13.65 26.42 -19.17
C ILE A 570 13.04 26.44 -17.76
N ASN A 571 11.71 26.44 -17.65
CA ASN A 571 11.02 26.36 -16.37
C ASN A 571 11.34 25.06 -15.63
N GLU A 572 11.38 23.92 -16.30
CA GLU A 572 11.76 22.65 -15.67
C GLU A 572 13.22 22.63 -15.23
N LEU A 573 14.15 23.20 -16.01
CA LEU A 573 15.54 23.36 -15.57
C LEU A 573 15.66 24.24 -14.32
N ALA A 574 14.89 25.33 -14.26
CA ALA A 574 14.84 26.19 -13.08
C ALA A 574 14.30 25.45 -11.84
N LEU A 575 13.23 24.67 -12.01
CA LEU A 575 12.66 23.84 -10.95
C LEU A 575 13.61 22.74 -10.49
N ILE A 576 14.40 22.14 -11.39
CA ILE A 576 15.43 21.17 -11.02
C ILE A 576 16.49 21.84 -10.13
N GLY A 577 16.94 23.05 -10.49
CA GLY A 577 17.93 23.82 -9.73
C GLY A 577 17.46 24.24 -8.33
N ARG A 578 16.13 24.33 -8.13
CA ARG A 578 15.51 24.81 -6.88
C ARG A 578 14.58 23.79 -6.22
N ALA A 579 14.65 22.51 -6.57
CA ALA A 579 13.63 21.54 -6.16
C ALA A 579 13.42 21.45 -4.64
N HIS A 580 14.51 21.40 -3.86
CA HIS A 580 14.45 21.31 -2.40
C HIS A 580 14.28 22.69 -1.71
N ASN A 581 14.10 23.77 -2.47
CA ASN A 581 13.62 25.04 -1.93
C ASN A 581 12.11 25.03 -1.68
N TRP A 582 11.38 24.08 -2.26
CA TRP A 582 9.92 23.92 -2.12
C TRP A 582 9.50 22.95 -1.01
N ASP A 583 10.46 22.38 -0.25
CA ASP A 583 10.20 21.39 0.81
C ASP A 583 9.40 21.97 2.00
N LYS A 584 9.25 23.29 2.08
CA LYS A 584 8.50 23.99 3.15
C LYS A 584 7.08 24.32 2.67
N THR A 585 6.12 24.26 3.59
CA THR A 585 4.71 24.61 3.32
C THR A 585 4.24 25.82 4.14
N ARG A 586 3.26 26.56 3.63
CA ARG A 586 2.59 27.69 4.30
C ARG A 586 1.06 27.58 4.19
N ILE A 587 0.35 28.15 5.14
CA ILE A 587 -1.12 28.15 5.20
C ILE A 587 -1.65 29.37 4.43
N ILE A 588 -2.55 29.16 3.46
CA ILE A 588 -3.07 30.24 2.60
C ILE A 588 -4.45 30.75 3.08
N ALA A 589 -5.27 29.90 3.71
CA ALA A 589 -6.59 30.29 4.19
C ALA A 589 -6.95 29.60 5.50
N GLY A 590 -7.32 30.41 6.49
CA GLY A 590 -7.96 29.99 7.74
C GLY A 590 -9.30 30.69 7.89
N ALA A 591 -10.36 30.04 7.45
CA ALA A 591 -11.74 30.22 7.91
C ALA A 591 -12.56 29.05 7.34
N ASP A 592 -13.09 28.22 8.25
CA ASP A 592 -13.97 27.05 8.05
C ASP A 592 -13.30 25.72 7.63
N GLU A 593 -13.07 24.89 8.66
CA GLU A 593 -12.86 23.42 8.75
C GLU A 593 -11.88 22.67 7.82
N ASN A 594 -11.30 23.26 6.77
CA ASN A 594 -10.22 22.64 5.99
C ASN A 594 -9.04 23.61 5.79
N GLN A 595 -7.94 23.38 6.51
CA GLN A 595 -6.70 24.15 6.31
C GLN A 595 -6.07 23.75 4.98
N VAL A 596 -6.03 24.68 4.02
CA VAL A 596 -5.33 24.50 2.75
C VAL A 596 -3.88 24.99 2.91
N THR A 597 -2.94 24.05 2.80
CA THR A 597 -1.50 24.31 2.77
C THR A 597 -0.97 24.27 1.33
N GLU A 598 -0.08 25.20 0.98
CA GLU A 598 0.73 25.12 -0.25
C GLU A 598 2.21 24.97 0.07
N GLU A 599 2.91 24.24 -0.79
CA GLU A 599 4.36 24.31 -0.91
C GLU A 599 4.76 25.67 -1.50
N PHE A 600 5.88 26.22 -1.04
CA PHE A 600 6.39 27.48 -1.54
C PHE A 600 7.91 27.46 -1.63
N ASP A 601 8.46 28.14 -2.64
CA ASP A 601 9.90 28.39 -2.71
C ASP A 601 10.33 29.26 -1.53
N ASP A 602 11.24 28.76 -0.68
CA ASP A 602 11.73 29.48 0.48
C ASP A 602 12.60 30.70 0.15
N LEU A 603 12.94 30.89 -1.12
CA LEU A 603 13.78 31.98 -1.64
C LEU A 603 15.13 32.07 -0.94
N GLU A 604 15.65 30.94 -0.48
CA GLU A 604 17.03 30.79 -0.02
C GLU A 604 17.92 30.33 -1.18
N GLY A 605 19.22 30.14 -0.89
CA GLY A 605 20.20 29.63 -1.85
C GLY A 605 19.73 28.38 -2.58
N ASP A 606 20.22 28.16 -3.80
CA ASP A 606 19.76 27.05 -4.64
C ASP A 606 19.98 25.70 -3.93
N ARG A 607 18.93 24.87 -3.88
CA ARG A 607 18.97 23.48 -3.39
C ARG A 607 18.47 22.54 -4.50
N PRO A 608 19.38 22.03 -5.35
CA PRO A 608 18.99 21.26 -6.52
C PRO A 608 18.44 19.88 -6.17
N SER A 609 17.64 19.33 -7.08
CA SER A 609 17.00 18.02 -6.97
C SER A 609 18.00 16.88 -6.75
N CYS A 610 17.56 15.83 -6.04
CA CYS A 610 18.23 14.54 -6.03
C CYS A 610 18.29 13.89 -7.43
N PHE A 611 19.21 12.93 -7.63
CA PHE A 611 19.49 12.31 -8.94
C PHE A 611 18.26 11.71 -9.66
N SER A 612 17.31 11.15 -8.92
CA SER A 612 16.08 10.57 -9.48
C SER A 612 15.08 11.65 -9.92
N GLY A 613 14.97 12.74 -9.16
CA GLY A 613 14.10 13.88 -9.51
C GLY A 613 14.55 14.62 -10.76
N VAL A 614 15.87 14.71 -11.01
CA VAL A 614 16.43 15.33 -12.23
C VAL A 614 15.95 14.61 -13.49
N LYS A 615 16.11 13.27 -13.57
CA LYS A 615 15.71 12.51 -14.77
C LYS A 615 14.21 12.59 -15.05
N ARG A 616 13.36 12.56 -14.02
CA ARG A 616 11.90 12.65 -14.18
C ARG A 616 11.47 14.00 -14.75
N ARG A 617 11.97 15.09 -14.18
CA ARG A 617 11.66 16.45 -14.66
C ARG A 617 12.23 16.72 -16.04
N LEU A 618 13.44 16.25 -16.33
CA LEU A 618 14.01 16.32 -17.68
C LEU A 618 13.13 15.60 -18.71
N PHE A 619 12.59 14.42 -18.41
CA PHE A 619 11.66 13.76 -19.34
C PHE A 619 10.37 14.57 -19.60
N GLN A 620 9.84 15.23 -18.57
CA GLN A 620 8.63 16.05 -18.66
C GLN A 620 8.88 17.45 -19.26
N SER A 621 10.12 17.78 -19.59
CA SER A 621 10.53 19.12 -20.03
C SER A 621 10.23 19.44 -21.49
N VAL A 622 9.87 18.44 -22.31
CA VAL A 622 9.65 18.59 -23.76
C VAL A 622 8.17 18.38 -24.13
N LEU A 623 7.33 19.35 -23.75
CA LEU A 623 5.89 19.30 -24.02
C LEU A 623 5.55 19.62 -25.49
N GLY A 624 4.43 19.06 -25.96
CA GLY A 624 3.93 19.28 -27.32
C GLY A 624 4.85 18.73 -28.41
N HIS A 625 5.81 17.86 -28.09
CA HIS A 625 6.68 17.22 -29.07
C HIS A 625 6.18 15.79 -29.38
N PRO A 626 6.08 15.38 -30.67
CA PRO A 626 5.44 14.12 -31.06
C PRO A 626 6.00 12.86 -30.35
N PHE A 627 7.31 12.81 -30.09
CA PHE A 627 7.93 11.67 -29.40
C PHE A 627 7.63 11.57 -27.89
N PHE A 628 7.10 12.63 -27.27
CA PHE A 628 6.87 12.67 -25.82
C PHE A 628 5.38 12.60 -25.44
N ILE A 629 4.46 12.51 -26.42
CA ILE A 629 3.01 12.42 -26.20
C ILE A 629 2.56 10.97 -26.01
N LEU A 630 1.67 10.77 -25.03
CA LEU A 630 0.95 9.51 -24.82
C LEU A 630 -0.43 9.63 -25.46
N LEU A 631 -0.68 8.85 -26.51
CA LEU A 631 -2.01 8.79 -27.10
C LEU A 631 -2.98 8.05 -26.17
N THR A 632 -3.89 8.78 -25.53
CA THR A 632 -4.93 8.22 -24.65
C THR A 632 -6.27 8.08 -25.38
N GLU A 633 -7.18 7.31 -24.80
CA GLU A 633 -8.56 7.23 -25.31
C GLU A 633 -9.24 8.61 -25.34
N ASP A 634 -8.91 9.51 -24.40
CA ASP A 634 -9.50 10.85 -24.33
C ASP A 634 -9.00 11.77 -25.45
N ILE A 635 -7.72 11.68 -25.80
CA ILE A 635 -7.17 12.35 -26.99
C ILE A 635 -7.87 11.82 -28.25
N ILE A 636 -8.03 10.50 -28.38
CA ILE A 636 -8.77 9.92 -29.51
C ILE A 636 -10.25 10.33 -29.53
N LYS A 637 -10.92 10.44 -28.38
CA LYS A 637 -12.28 10.96 -28.29
C LYS A 637 -12.35 12.41 -28.75
N GLN A 638 -11.36 13.23 -28.40
CA GLN A 638 -11.29 14.61 -28.85
C GLN A 638 -11.10 14.70 -30.36
N GLU A 639 -10.17 13.92 -30.94
CA GLU A 639 -9.97 13.84 -32.39
C GLU A 639 -11.25 13.40 -33.11
N ILE A 640 -11.96 12.39 -32.58
CA ILE A 640 -13.26 11.94 -33.10
C ILE A 640 -14.29 13.08 -33.01
N ARG A 641 -14.36 13.80 -31.89
CA ARG A 641 -15.30 14.91 -31.69
C ARG A 641 -15.05 16.03 -32.70
N GLU A 642 -13.81 16.45 -32.87
CA GLU A 642 -13.44 17.51 -33.82
C GLU A 642 -13.76 17.11 -35.26
N PHE A 643 -13.40 15.88 -35.66
CA PHE A 643 -13.73 15.34 -36.97
C PHE A 643 -15.23 15.26 -37.23
N VAL A 644 -16.01 14.76 -36.26
CA VAL A 644 -17.47 14.62 -36.38
C VAL A 644 -18.15 15.99 -36.46
N ARG A 645 -17.79 16.93 -35.59
CA ARG A 645 -18.36 18.29 -35.63
C ARG A 645 -18.04 18.97 -36.96
N GLN A 646 -16.80 18.86 -37.43
CA GLN A 646 -16.41 19.45 -38.71
C GLN A 646 -17.16 18.80 -39.89
N HIS A 647 -17.31 17.46 -39.90
CA HIS A 647 -18.07 16.78 -40.94
C HIS A 647 -19.52 17.29 -41.03
N PHE A 648 -20.25 17.34 -39.91
CA PHE A 648 -21.65 17.75 -39.92
C PHE A 648 -21.82 19.24 -40.21
N LYS A 649 -20.88 20.08 -39.76
CA LYS A 649 -20.83 21.49 -40.16
C LYS A 649 -20.72 21.66 -41.68
N ASP A 650 -19.94 20.81 -42.35
CA ASP A 650 -19.74 20.88 -43.80
C ASP A 650 -20.88 20.21 -44.59
N SER A 651 -21.53 19.18 -44.02
CA SER A 651 -22.58 18.39 -44.67
C SER A 651 -23.99 18.98 -44.50
N ILE A 652 -24.24 19.81 -43.49
CA ILE A 652 -25.53 20.47 -43.24
C ILE A 652 -25.50 21.86 -43.87
N HIS A 653 -26.41 22.12 -44.80
CA HIS A 653 -26.54 23.38 -45.52
C HIS A 653 -28.01 23.72 -45.77
N ASP A 654 -28.31 24.95 -46.17
CA ASP A 654 -29.70 25.47 -46.16
C ASP A 654 -30.70 24.63 -46.95
N SER A 655 -30.27 23.95 -48.02
CA SER A 655 -31.16 23.09 -48.83
C SER A 655 -31.51 21.72 -48.22
N ASN A 656 -30.78 21.24 -47.20
CA ASN A 656 -31.07 19.96 -46.52
C ASN A 656 -31.41 20.13 -45.03
N ARG A 657 -31.12 21.30 -44.44
CA ARG A 657 -31.26 21.59 -43.00
C ARG A 657 -32.66 21.31 -42.47
N ASP A 658 -33.70 21.80 -43.13
CA ASP A 658 -35.09 21.64 -42.66
C ASP A 658 -35.51 20.16 -42.62
N ALA A 659 -35.16 19.40 -43.65
CA ALA A 659 -35.48 17.97 -43.71
C ALA A 659 -34.75 17.18 -42.61
N ILE A 660 -33.47 17.48 -42.37
CA ILE A 660 -32.67 16.83 -41.31
C ILE A 660 -33.19 17.22 -39.93
N LYS A 661 -33.56 18.49 -39.72
CA LYS A 661 -34.13 18.99 -38.46
C LYS A 661 -35.44 18.29 -38.12
N ILE A 662 -36.36 18.19 -39.07
CA ILE A 662 -37.62 17.45 -38.89
C ILE A 662 -37.34 15.99 -38.51
N ALA A 663 -36.43 15.33 -39.23
CA ALA A 663 -36.05 13.94 -38.94
C ALA A 663 -35.38 13.79 -37.56
N TRP A 664 -34.61 14.78 -37.11
CA TRP A 664 -34.00 14.83 -35.79
C TRP A 664 -35.05 14.95 -34.68
N GLU A 665 -35.90 15.98 -34.77
CA GLU A 665 -36.91 16.34 -33.77
C GLU A 665 -37.92 15.23 -33.53
N LYS A 666 -38.35 14.51 -34.58
CA LYS A 666 -39.26 13.36 -34.46
C LYS A 666 -38.80 12.33 -33.41
N GLY A 667 -37.49 12.07 -33.31
CA GLY A 667 -36.97 11.15 -32.29
C GLY A 667 -37.00 11.71 -30.87
N ILE A 668 -36.97 13.03 -30.70
CA ILE A 668 -37.07 13.69 -29.39
C ILE A 668 -38.51 13.64 -28.89
N ILE A 669 -39.47 13.89 -29.78
CA ILE A 669 -40.91 13.88 -29.45
C ILE A 669 -41.56 12.49 -29.56
N LEU A 670 -40.75 11.45 -29.80
CA LEU A 670 -41.18 10.04 -29.91
C LEU A 670 -42.18 9.77 -31.06
N GLU A 671 -42.07 10.54 -32.15
CA GLU A 671 -42.80 10.29 -33.40
C GLU A 671 -42.01 9.36 -34.33
N GLU A 672 -42.72 8.52 -35.09
CA GLU A 672 -42.10 7.62 -36.06
C GLU A 672 -41.51 8.38 -37.25
N ARG A 673 -40.24 8.09 -37.57
CA ARG A 673 -39.55 8.60 -38.76
C ARG A 673 -40.01 7.90 -40.03
N THR A 674 -40.38 8.66 -41.05
CA THR A 674 -40.76 8.15 -42.37
C THR A 674 -39.53 7.71 -43.18
N ASN A 675 -39.74 7.10 -44.35
CA ASN A 675 -38.65 6.73 -45.23
C ASN A 675 -37.86 7.96 -45.70
N GLU A 676 -38.54 9.08 -45.98
CA GLU A 676 -37.93 10.35 -46.37
C GLU A 676 -37.05 10.92 -45.24
N ASP A 677 -37.48 10.79 -43.98
CA ASP A 677 -36.68 11.21 -42.81
C ASP A 677 -35.39 10.37 -42.71
N TRP A 678 -35.48 9.05 -42.94
CA TRP A 678 -34.31 8.17 -42.95
C TRP A 678 -33.36 8.44 -44.12
N GLU A 679 -33.88 8.78 -45.30
CA GLU A 679 -33.05 9.18 -46.45
C GLU A 679 -32.32 10.50 -46.17
N ALA A 680 -32.98 11.49 -45.56
CA ALA A 680 -32.36 12.75 -45.18
C ALA A 680 -31.22 12.56 -44.16
N LEU A 681 -31.41 11.70 -43.15
CA LEU A 681 -30.37 11.40 -42.16
C LEU A 681 -29.19 10.63 -42.74
N LYS A 682 -29.43 9.66 -43.64
CA LYS A 682 -28.36 8.86 -44.27
C LYS A 682 -27.58 9.64 -45.32
N ALA A 683 -28.18 10.66 -45.94
CA ALA A 683 -27.51 11.49 -46.95
C ALA A 683 -26.28 12.23 -46.39
N ILE A 684 -26.22 12.43 -45.07
CA ILE A 684 -25.12 13.09 -44.36
C ILE A 684 -24.32 12.12 -43.48
N ASP A 685 -24.50 10.80 -43.65
CA ASP A 685 -23.66 9.82 -42.96
C ASP A 685 -22.20 9.96 -43.40
N ILE A 686 -21.29 9.59 -42.51
CA ILE A 686 -19.85 9.70 -42.73
C ILE A 686 -19.42 8.55 -43.66
N PRO A 687 -18.99 8.83 -44.90
CA PRO A 687 -18.58 7.79 -45.84
C PRO A 687 -17.31 7.08 -45.37
N TYR A 688 -17.17 5.82 -45.76
CA TYR A 688 -15.99 5.01 -45.43
C TYR A 688 -14.69 5.65 -45.91
N GLU A 689 -14.71 6.31 -47.07
CA GLU A 689 -13.55 7.01 -47.65
C GLU A 689 -13.12 8.20 -46.77
N LYS A 690 -14.06 9.00 -46.24
CA LYS A 690 -13.74 10.10 -45.31
C LYS A 690 -13.18 9.57 -43.99
N LEU A 691 -13.71 8.45 -43.50
CA LEU A 691 -13.21 7.80 -42.29
C LEU A 691 -11.78 7.26 -42.48
N ASP A 692 -11.47 6.66 -43.63
CA ASP A 692 -10.12 6.18 -43.93
C ASP A 692 -9.13 7.35 -44.09
N VAL A 693 -9.55 8.48 -44.68
CA VAL A 693 -8.72 9.71 -44.72
C VAL A 693 -8.42 10.23 -43.31
N PHE A 694 -9.41 10.24 -42.42
CA PHE A 694 -9.22 10.61 -41.02
C PHE A 694 -8.29 9.65 -40.27
N ILE A 695 -8.44 8.34 -40.46
CA ILE A 695 -7.53 7.35 -39.87
C ILE A 695 -6.10 7.57 -40.38
N ASN A 696 -5.92 7.85 -41.67
CA ASN A 696 -4.60 8.14 -42.25
C ASN A 696 -4.01 9.46 -41.76
N SER A 697 -4.82 10.51 -41.54
CA SER A 697 -4.31 11.75 -40.94
C SER A 697 -3.84 11.52 -39.51
N LEU A 698 -4.55 10.70 -38.73
CA LEU A 698 -4.12 10.30 -37.40
C LEU A 698 -2.83 9.48 -37.41
N LYS A 699 -2.65 8.54 -38.36
CA LYS A 699 -1.39 7.79 -38.54
C LYS A 699 -0.19 8.68 -38.90
N ASN A 700 -0.44 9.83 -39.52
CA ASN A 700 0.61 10.80 -39.85
C ASN A 700 0.87 11.79 -38.68
N LYS A 701 -0.17 12.11 -37.91
CA LYS A 701 -0.13 13.05 -36.78
C LYS A 701 0.44 12.40 -35.51
N TYR A 702 0.11 11.13 -35.31
CA TYR A 702 0.50 10.31 -34.18
C TYR A 702 1.25 9.08 -34.67
N GLU A 703 1.98 8.43 -33.77
CA GLU A 703 2.74 7.23 -34.12
C GLU A 703 1.84 6.10 -34.64
N GLU A 704 2.23 5.47 -35.77
CA GLU A 704 1.44 4.42 -36.43
C GLU A 704 1.15 3.24 -35.49
N GLU A 705 2.12 2.79 -34.68
CA GLU A 705 1.93 1.70 -33.72
C GLU A 705 0.90 2.02 -32.63
N GLN A 706 0.92 3.27 -32.11
CA GLN A 706 -0.04 3.72 -31.11
C GLN A 706 -1.44 3.81 -31.72
N ILE A 707 -1.55 4.43 -32.89
CA ILE A 707 -2.82 4.55 -33.61
C ILE A 707 -3.40 3.21 -34.01
N VAL A 708 -2.57 2.27 -34.46
CA VAL A 708 -3.00 0.92 -34.87
C VAL A 708 -3.77 0.22 -33.75
N SER A 709 -3.40 0.42 -32.49
CA SER A 709 -4.14 -0.13 -31.35
C SER A 709 -5.54 0.49 -31.17
N PHE A 710 -5.73 1.75 -31.57
CA PHE A 710 -7.01 2.47 -31.50
C PHE A 710 -7.84 2.38 -32.79
N ILE A 711 -7.28 1.94 -33.92
CA ILE A 711 -8.03 1.78 -35.18
C ILE A 711 -9.30 0.91 -34.99
N PRO A 712 -9.27 -0.25 -34.29
CA PRO A 712 -10.48 -1.01 -34.03
C PRO A 712 -11.52 -0.23 -33.22
N TYR A 713 -11.09 0.53 -32.23
CA TYR A 713 -11.96 1.39 -31.42
C TYR A 713 -12.62 2.49 -32.27
N ILE A 714 -11.83 3.18 -33.09
CA ILE A 714 -12.32 4.22 -34.01
C ILE A 714 -13.33 3.60 -34.98
N LYS A 715 -12.98 2.52 -35.69
CA LYS A 715 -13.89 1.86 -36.64
C LYS A 715 -15.19 1.38 -35.99
N ASN A 716 -15.11 0.83 -34.77
CA ASN A 716 -16.30 0.41 -34.03
C ASN A 716 -17.21 1.61 -33.68
N LYS A 717 -16.65 2.74 -33.25
CA LYS A 717 -17.44 3.96 -32.97
C LYS A 717 -18.24 4.43 -34.19
N PHE A 718 -17.71 4.30 -35.41
CA PHE A 718 -18.43 4.66 -36.65
C PHE A 718 -19.30 3.52 -37.23
N THR A 719 -19.37 2.34 -36.62
CA THR A 719 -20.22 1.24 -37.12
C THR A 719 -21.70 1.51 -36.83
N LEU A 720 -22.58 1.49 -37.84
CA LEU A 720 -24.02 1.67 -37.67
C LEU A 720 -24.73 0.35 -37.37
N ASN A 721 -25.79 0.40 -36.56
CA ASN A 721 -26.60 -0.76 -36.20
C ASN A 721 -28.05 -0.54 -36.63
N LYS A 722 -28.56 -1.43 -37.48
CA LYS A 722 -29.92 -1.34 -38.04
C LYS A 722 -31.00 -1.72 -37.02
N ASP A 723 -30.66 -2.41 -35.94
CA ASP A 723 -31.63 -2.88 -34.94
C ASP A 723 -31.91 -1.84 -33.84
N LYS A 724 -31.03 -0.83 -33.71
CA LYS A 724 -31.15 0.24 -32.72
C LYS A 724 -31.35 1.58 -33.39
N GLU A 725 -32.48 2.22 -33.16
CA GLU A 725 -32.86 3.45 -33.86
C GLU A 725 -31.80 4.58 -33.76
N TYR A 726 -31.22 4.80 -32.58
CA TYR A 726 -30.18 5.82 -32.36
C TYR A 726 -28.80 5.48 -32.97
N GLU A 727 -28.60 4.25 -33.48
CA GLU A 727 -27.38 3.82 -34.17
C GLU A 727 -27.61 3.62 -35.69
N ARG A 728 -28.78 3.98 -36.23
CA ARG A 728 -29.12 3.81 -37.66
C ARG A 728 -28.51 4.85 -38.60
N ALA A 729 -28.09 6.00 -38.06
CA ALA A 729 -27.41 7.08 -38.78
C ALA A 729 -26.35 7.71 -37.86
N HIS A 730 -25.25 8.23 -38.42
CA HIS A 730 -24.13 8.81 -37.66
C HIS A 730 -24.55 10.05 -36.90
N LEU A 731 -25.42 10.89 -37.47
CA LEU A 731 -25.90 12.10 -36.81
C LEU A 731 -26.57 11.74 -35.46
N LEU A 732 -27.44 10.73 -35.46
CA LEU A 732 -28.11 10.22 -34.26
C LEU A 732 -27.11 9.59 -33.28
N LYS A 733 -26.17 8.78 -33.78
CA LYS A 733 -25.18 8.08 -32.96
C LYS A 733 -24.24 9.05 -32.22
N PHE A 734 -23.94 10.19 -32.81
CA PHE A 734 -23.07 11.23 -32.24
C PHE A 734 -23.84 12.41 -31.63
N GLY A 735 -25.15 12.28 -31.41
CA GLY A 735 -25.99 13.38 -30.95
C GLY A 735 -25.62 13.98 -29.59
N TYR A 736 -24.95 13.22 -28.75
CA TYR A 736 -24.40 13.70 -27.48
C TYR A 736 -23.29 14.77 -27.63
N LEU A 737 -22.83 15.05 -28.86
CA LEU A 737 -21.82 16.07 -29.16
C LEU A 737 -22.39 17.47 -29.37
N GLN A 738 -23.67 17.70 -29.04
CA GLN A 738 -24.36 18.99 -29.21
C GLN A 738 -24.35 19.47 -30.66
N LEU A 739 -24.74 18.58 -31.59
CA LEU A 739 -24.75 18.86 -33.03
C LEU A 739 -26.01 19.62 -33.47
N GLU A 740 -26.99 19.76 -32.59
CA GLU A 740 -28.23 20.52 -32.78
C GLU A 740 -27.98 22.00 -33.10
N GLU A 741 -26.87 22.58 -32.63
CA GLU A 741 -26.45 23.95 -32.95
C GLU A 741 -26.32 24.18 -34.48
N HIS A 742 -26.00 23.13 -35.24
CA HIS A 742 -25.90 23.20 -36.70
C HIS A 742 -27.25 23.04 -37.41
N LEU A 743 -28.29 22.61 -36.69
CA LEU A 743 -29.67 22.47 -37.19
C LEU A 743 -30.51 23.72 -36.96
N GLU A 744 -30.07 24.62 -36.08
CA GLU A 744 -30.68 25.94 -35.91
C GLU A 744 -30.24 26.87 -37.05
N ALA A 745 -31.19 27.61 -37.63
CA ALA A 745 -30.86 28.65 -38.59
C ALA A 745 -30.16 29.80 -37.85
N ASN A 746 -29.12 30.38 -38.44
CA ASN A 746 -28.49 31.60 -37.91
C ASN A 746 -29.54 32.73 -37.86
N ASN A 747 -30.17 32.92 -36.71
CA ASN A 747 -30.86 34.16 -36.39
C ASN A 747 -29.78 35.16 -35.98
N GLU A 748 -29.12 35.77 -36.97
CA GLU A 748 -28.60 37.11 -36.74
C GLU A 748 -29.80 38.03 -36.47
N GLN A 749 -29.78 38.68 -35.30
CA GLN A 749 -30.73 39.68 -34.79
C GLN A 749 -31.98 39.13 -34.07
N LYS A 750 -31.86 38.90 -32.75
CA LYS A 750 -32.52 39.76 -31.72
C LYS A 750 -32.23 39.28 -30.29
N ASP A 751 -32.13 40.28 -29.42
CA ASP A 751 -32.21 40.27 -27.95
C ASP A 751 -30.92 40.01 -27.14
N GLU A 752 -30.12 41.07 -27.08
CA GLU A 752 -29.56 41.55 -25.81
C GLU A 752 -30.66 41.63 -24.74
N HIS A 753 -30.79 40.59 -23.91
CA HIS A 753 -30.84 40.66 -22.44
C HIS A 753 -31.39 39.36 -21.84
N GLN A 754 -30.72 38.93 -20.76
CA GLN A 754 -31.12 37.91 -19.78
C GLN A 754 -30.82 36.45 -20.13
N SER A 755 -29.69 35.95 -19.63
CA SER A 755 -29.65 34.89 -18.60
C SER A 755 -28.26 34.24 -18.53
N SER A 756 -27.28 34.99 -18.01
CA SER A 756 -26.13 34.41 -17.35
C SER A 756 -26.56 33.97 -15.95
N ALA A 757 -26.87 32.69 -15.77
CA ALA A 757 -26.89 32.08 -14.44
C ALA A 757 -26.65 30.57 -14.54
N GLN A 758 -25.65 30.11 -13.78
CA GLN A 758 -25.33 28.73 -13.39
C GLN A 758 -24.33 27.97 -14.25
N GLY A 759 -23.06 28.28 -13.97
CA GLY A 759 -21.87 27.51 -14.34
C GLY A 759 -20.70 28.00 -13.49
N LEU A 760 -20.65 27.50 -12.26
CA LEU A 760 -19.62 27.62 -11.22
C LEU A 760 -18.30 28.31 -11.63
N SER A 761 -18.12 29.53 -11.12
CA SER A 761 -16.82 30.13 -10.85
C SER A 761 -16.55 30.11 -9.35
N GLN A 762 -15.48 29.41 -8.98
CA GLN A 762 -14.66 29.55 -7.78
C GLN A 762 -13.32 29.00 -8.29
N PHE A 763 -12.23 29.73 -8.50
CA PHE A 763 -11.71 30.96 -7.94
C PHE A 763 -10.99 31.75 -9.06
N GLY A 764 -11.10 33.07 -9.06
CA GLY A 764 -10.29 33.93 -9.92
C GLY A 764 -9.00 34.37 -9.24
N LEU A 765 -8.03 34.83 -10.03
CA LEU A 765 -7.18 35.98 -9.71
C LEU A 765 -6.41 36.46 -10.96
N PHE A 766 -6.58 37.75 -11.22
CA PHE A 766 -5.87 38.66 -12.14
C PHE A 766 -6.27 38.75 -13.62
N ALA A 767 -6.99 39.84 -13.88
CA ALA A 767 -7.11 40.53 -15.16
C ALA A 767 -5.77 41.15 -15.61
N PRO A 768 -5.66 41.48 -16.91
CA PRO A 768 -5.10 42.77 -17.26
C PRO A 768 -5.97 43.56 -18.24
N ALA A 769 -6.17 44.82 -17.84
CA ALA A 769 -6.11 46.06 -18.61
C ALA A 769 -6.65 46.11 -20.05
N GLU A 770 -7.65 46.99 -20.18
CA GLU A 770 -8.14 47.64 -21.39
C GLU A 770 -7.01 48.29 -22.21
N SER A 771 -7.05 48.10 -23.53
CA SER A 771 -6.76 49.18 -24.47
C SER A 771 -7.59 49.02 -25.75
N SER A 772 -8.70 49.76 -25.76
CA SER A 772 -9.38 50.40 -26.89
C SER A 772 -9.08 49.91 -28.32
N SER A 773 -10.13 49.36 -28.91
CA SER A 773 -10.48 49.42 -30.32
C SER A 773 -10.41 50.82 -30.94
N SER A 774 -10.04 50.90 -32.22
CA SER A 774 -10.84 51.66 -33.21
C SER A 774 -10.51 51.24 -34.65
N SER A 775 -11.43 50.46 -35.22
CA SER A 775 -12.01 50.54 -36.56
C SER A 775 -11.25 51.26 -37.70
N GLU A 776 -10.93 50.46 -38.72
CA GLU A 776 -11.40 50.55 -40.11
C GLU A 776 -11.71 51.92 -40.77
N ARG A 777 -11.04 52.08 -41.92
CA ARG A 777 -11.54 52.39 -43.28
C ARG A 777 -11.22 53.75 -43.91
N ASN A 778 -10.65 53.59 -45.12
CA ASN A 778 -10.77 54.41 -46.33
C ASN A 778 -10.04 55.77 -46.28
N THR A 779 -9.27 56.20 -47.28
CA THR A 779 -9.21 55.85 -48.70
C THR A 779 -7.98 56.53 -49.30
N GLN A 780 -7.51 55.97 -50.42
CA GLN A 780 -6.87 56.68 -51.53
C GLN A 780 -5.43 57.22 -51.39
N GLN A 781 -4.64 56.60 -52.28
CA GLN A 781 -3.80 57.23 -53.28
C GLN A 781 -2.42 57.78 -52.91
N CYS A 782 -1.49 57.14 -53.61
CA CYS A 782 -0.42 57.73 -54.39
C CYS A 782 0.91 58.00 -53.68
N GLN A 783 1.87 57.21 -54.19
CA GLN A 783 3.07 57.69 -54.86
C GLN A 783 4.32 57.87 -53.99
N TYR A 784 5.35 57.12 -54.44
CA TYR A 784 6.76 57.54 -54.58
C TYR A 784 7.47 57.93 -53.27
N GLU A 785 8.70 57.55 -52.95
CA GLU A 785 9.84 56.92 -53.60
C GLU A 785 10.91 56.87 -52.49
N SER A 786 11.88 55.95 -52.59
CA SER A 786 13.25 56.11 -52.03
C SER A 786 13.37 56.15 -50.49
N PHE A 787 13.95 55.17 -49.81
CA PHE A 787 15.26 54.53 -50.00
C PHE A 787 15.31 53.22 -49.20
#